data_AF-A0ABD5MT62-F1
#
_entry.id   AF-A0ABD5MT62-F1
#
_cell.length_a   1.000
_cell.length_b   1.000
_cell.length_c   1.000
_cell.angle_alpha   90.00
_cell.angle_beta   90.00
_cell.angle_gamma   90.00
#
_symmetry.space_group_name_H-M   'P 1'
#
loop_
_entity.id
_entity.type
_entity.pdbx_description
1 polymer ?
#
loop_
_entity_poly.entity_id
_entity_poly.type
_entity_poly.pdbx_seq_one_letter_code
_entity_poly.pdbx_strand_id
1 'polypeptide(L)'
;MSEDNELEEIIEGLMKEKKIIRDVNKVDDYLLAYNMNNKKMMALLERLSEGYIFRWLYYICSKLEGLATENNFVDLLRKIISKIKSDMAQAPFIRALIKIGENNPELGFSLYKKMVITSESDLINYSSFPLGGAGKIDFEKAFAFIEKGLASKNLEEVVSSIKALRVIFEERTELQRTEEVFDHLDRLSKQEDQTGIQIEVMKAFFDFSKFSKKKKYCIKKLLEFAERENSDVRFNLATTLVSLNILDPETEMELVTKCAEDNNKHVLSRVAQALSLKGKKFPEKSMNIIKNWIIRGKYYNIPLIEYTINSIGKENQDRCIKEVKKWIREDNKRLEFFIPDIFVTLSSEDYQKLLDYLEIWVDKTEDLRKISLKTIKEILTKTYSTPKFSQEIVDRCYSILEKIAEEKGLDIQRILKGESEKVYQCLRLLNEIEIKRPELDYELVERNLQEYPTIKNFLGEKWFKNKIAERNKTHYLLFCLSSELDDNKIIEKTKRLKQEKDELRRYFTALGLKEMLRPIAFLQYLEGMLKAITSKSKKLKDLRNGLKIEEQFSATISEIEVISAFIEHYETEIAPSLEQKKLDVKVNFNGERVLIEVINPLMFKPARYLTGKAIGIPNRSRSLIYEEFKKHIKNIEINDIPVVIAINTGRSMITYDFVEDYLMGTLQLTFFVSKENGKVVDTKPTRAGDSMDKLDEETNLLSAVICYRSRFENDGKFHKEGKIITNPAAKNPLSNKVILEIEKLLFN
;
A
#
# COMPACT_ATOMS: atom_id res chain seq x y z
N MET A 1 -10.81 43.12 -47.62
CA MET A 1 -10.72 42.52 -46.26
C MET A 1 -9.77 43.36 -45.43
N SER A 2 -10.05 43.59 -44.15
CA SER A 2 -9.02 44.08 -43.22
C SER A 2 -7.90 43.03 -43.10
N GLU A 3 -6.66 43.45 -42.84
CA GLU A 3 -5.54 42.51 -42.62
C GLU A 3 -5.86 41.48 -41.51
N ASP A 4 -6.64 41.87 -40.50
CA ASP A 4 -7.11 40.97 -39.43
C ASP A 4 -8.08 39.90 -39.92
N ASN A 5 -8.99 40.22 -40.85
CA ASN A 5 -9.94 39.23 -41.39
C ASN A 5 -9.22 38.20 -42.27
N GLU A 6 -8.16 38.61 -42.97
CA GLU A 6 -7.31 37.71 -43.76
C GLU A 6 -6.52 36.75 -42.86
N LEU A 7 -5.98 37.25 -41.74
CA LEU A 7 -5.30 36.42 -40.74
C LEU A 7 -6.23 35.41 -40.07
N GLU A 8 -7.45 35.81 -39.71
CA GLU A 8 -8.50 34.91 -39.20
C GLU A 8 -8.80 33.79 -40.21
N GLU A 9 -8.99 34.12 -41.49
CA GLU A 9 -9.23 33.13 -42.54
C GLU A 9 -8.06 32.14 -42.69
N ILE A 10 -6.82 32.63 -42.66
CA ILE A 10 -5.61 31.80 -42.69
C ILE A 10 -5.59 30.83 -41.50
N ILE A 11 -5.84 31.32 -40.28
CA ILE A 11 -5.83 30.51 -39.07
C ILE A 11 -6.94 29.48 -39.09
N GLU A 12 -8.16 29.87 -39.48
CA GLU A 12 -9.28 28.94 -39.62
C GLU A 12 -8.97 27.82 -40.62
N GLY A 13 -8.36 28.16 -41.77
CA GLY A 13 -7.96 27.16 -42.77
C GLY A 13 -6.90 26.20 -42.24
N LEU A 14 -5.84 26.72 -41.61
CA LEU A 14 -4.81 25.92 -40.93
C LEU A 14 -5.42 25.01 -39.84
N MET A 15 -6.46 25.47 -39.13
CA MET A 15 -7.12 24.71 -38.08
C MET A 15 -8.02 23.59 -38.64
N LYS A 16 -8.73 23.85 -39.75
CA LYS A 16 -9.61 22.89 -40.44
C LYS A 16 -8.82 21.74 -41.07
N GLU A 17 -7.59 21.97 -41.52
CA GLU A 17 -6.82 20.98 -42.24
C GLU A 17 -6.00 20.04 -41.32
N LYS A 18 -6.63 18.94 -40.90
CA LYS A 18 -6.01 17.92 -40.02
C LYS A 18 -4.73 17.27 -40.61
N LYS A 19 -4.52 17.35 -41.93
CA LYS A 19 -3.37 16.74 -42.64
C LYS A 19 -2.10 17.60 -42.67
N ILE A 20 -2.19 18.87 -42.27
CA ILE A 20 -1.07 19.83 -42.22
C ILE A 20 -0.32 19.78 -40.88
N ILE A 21 -0.83 19.00 -39.91
CA ILE A 21 -0.34 19.00 -38.54
C ILE A 21 1.10 18.48 -38.46
N ARG A 22 2.03 19.35 -38.01
CA ARG A 22 3.48 19.12 -37.78
C ARG A 22 4.39 19.11 -39.01
N ASP A 23 3.86 19.25 -40.22
CA ASP A 23 4.68 19.31 -41.43
C ASP A 23 4.94 20.77 -41.83
N VAL A 24 6.15 21.25 -41.56
CA VAL A 24 6.56 22.63 -41.85
C VAL A 24 6.34 22.98 -43.33
N ASN A 25 6.64 22.04 -44.23
CA ASN A 25 6.54 22.27 -45.67
C ASN A 25 5.09 22.46 -46.10
N LYS A 26 4.16 21.66 -45.56
CA LYS A 26 2.73 21.81 -45.89
C LYS A 26 2.13 23.11 -45.37
N VAL A 27 2.58 23.58 -44.21
CA VAL A 27 2.17 24.89 -43.71
C VAL A 27 2.70 25.99 -44.62
N ASP A 28 3.94 25.89 -45.06
CA ASP A 28 4.51 26.84 -46.02
C ASP A 28 3.78 26.83 -47.37
N ASP A 29 3.52 25.65 -47.93
CA ASP A 29 2.77 25.48 -49.18
C ASP A 29 1.38 26.12 -49.10
N TYR A 30 0.69 25.95 -47.97
CA TYR A 30 -0.60 26.58 -47.71
C TYR A 30 -0.47 28.12 -47.67
N LEU A 31 0.59 28.63 -47.05
CA LEU A 31 0.81 30.07 -46.86
C LEU A 31 1.32 30.79 -48.12
N LEU A 32 1.84 30.06 -49.13
CA LEU A 32 2.25 30.64 -50.42
C LEU A 32 1.12 31.44 -51.09
N ALA A 33 -0.14 31.05 -50.87
CA ALA A 33 -1.30 31.72 -51.43
C ALA A 33 -1.59 33.12 -50.83
N TYR A 34 -0.96 33.48 -49.70
CA TYR A 34 -1.36 34.64 -48.88
C TYR A 34 -0.33 35.80 -48.82
N ASN A 35 0.69 35.78 -49.70
CA ASN A 35 1.74 36.82 -49.79
C ASN A 35 2.29 37.27 -48.42
N MET A 36 2.81 36.30 -47.66
CA MET A 36 3.25 36.50 -46.29
C MET A 36 4.56 37.31 -46.21
N ASN A 37 4.47 38.56 -45.74
CA ASN A 37 5.63 39.36 -45.34
C ASN A 37 5.96 39.15 -43.84
N ASN A 38 7.08 39.68 -43.36
CA ASN A 38 7.51 39.51 -41.97
C ASN A 38 6.48 40.02 -40.95
N LYS A 39 5.82 41.16 -41.22
CA LYS A 39 4.79 41.72 -40.33
C LYS A 39 3.58 40.79 -40.21
N LYS A 40 3.06 40.29 -41.34
CA LYS A 40 1.96 39.31 -41.37
C LYS A 40 2.36 37.99 -40.72
N MET A 41 3.59 37.53 -40.97
CA MET A 41 4.12 36.31 -40.37
C MET A 41 4.24 36.44 -38.85
N MET A 42 4.76 37.56 -38.34
CA MET A 42 4.79 37.85 -36.90
C MET A 42 3.39 37.78 -36.27
N ALA A 43 2.41 38.46 -36.87
CA ALA A 43 1.04 38.43 -36.39
C ALA A 43 0.43 37.00 -36.42
N LEU A 44 0.72 36.23 -37.48
CA LEU A 44 0.30 34.84 -37.57
C LEU A 44 0.92 33.99 -36.44
N LEU A 45 2.24 34.07 -36.24
CA LEU A 45 2.91 33.29 -35.20
C LEU A 45 2.42 33.66 -33.80
N GLU A 46 2.15 34.95 -33.54
CA GLU A 46 1.56 35.40 -32.28
C GLU A 46 0.21 34.70 -32.04
N ARG A 47 -0.69 34.70 -33.03
CA ARG A 47 -2.01 34.04 -32.93
C ARG A 47 -1.89 32.52 -32.79
N LEU A 48 -0.98 31.89 -33.53
CA LEU A 48 -0.71 30.45 -33.42
C LEU A 48 -0.15 30.08 -32.03
N SER A 49 0.62 30.97 -31.40
CA SER A 49 1.15 30.81 -30.03
C SER A 49 0.07 30.98 -28.96
N GLU A 50 -0.95 31.80 -29.21
CA GLU A 50 -2.10 32.01 -28.31
C GLU A 50 -3.08 30.81 -28.34
N GLY A 51 -3.20 30.16 -29.49
CA GLY A 51 -3.99 28.93 -29.67
C GLY A 51 -3.31 27.66 -29.15
N TYR A 52 -3.46 26.56 -29.89
CA TYR A 52 -2.87 25.25 -29.54
C TYR A 52 -1.37 25.21 -29.89
N ILE A 53 -0.53 25.93 -29.12
CA ILE A 53 0.90 26.12 -29.45
C ILE A 53 1.65 24.82 -29.76
N PHE A 54 1.38 23.74 -29.03
CA PHE A 54 2.05 22.45 -29.24
C PHE A 54 1.74 21.81 -30.61
N ARG A 55 0.63 22.19 -31.25
CA ARG A 55 0.30 21.79 -32.62
C ARG A 55 1.24 22.46 -33.63
N TRP A 56 1.64 23.69 -33.35
CA TRP A 56 2.34 24.58 -34.27
C TRP A 56 3.80 24.84 -33.91
N LEU A 57 4.27 24.32 -32.77
CA LEU A 57 5.58 24.67 -32.21
C LEU A 57 6.73 24.45 -33.18
N TYR A 58 6.76 23.31 -33.91
CA TYR A 58 7.79 23.05 -34.92
C TYR A 58 7.78 24.07 -36.06
N TYR A 59 6.59 24.44 -36.53
CA TYR A 59 6.44 25.46 -37.56
C TYR A 59 6.89 26.84 -37.05
N ILE A 60 6.40 27.26 -35.87
CA ILE A 60 6.79 28.51 -35.21
C ILE A 60 8.32 28.58 -35.11
N CYS A 61 8.95 27.54 -34.54
CA CYS A 61 10.40 27.45 -34.38
C CYS A 61 11.18 27.56 -35.70
N SER A 62 10.65 27.02 -36.80
CA SER A 62 11.29 27.11 -38.12
C SER A 62 11.33 28.52 -38.70
N LYS A 63 10.46 29.41 -38.24
CA LYS A 63 10.33 30.79 -38.75
C LYS A 63 11.00 31.85 -37.89
N LEU A 64 11.35 31.52 -36.64
CA LEU A 64 11.91 32.49 -35.69
C LEU A 64 13.17 33.19 -36.22
N GLU A 65 14.03 32.46 -36.93
CA GLU A 65 15.28 33.02 -37.46
C GLU A 65 15.05 34.15 -38.47
N GLY A 66 14.12 33.97 -39.40
CA GLY A 66 13.80 34.98 -40.41
C GLY A 66 13.11 36.23 -39.85
N LEU A 67 12.62 36.17 -38.61
CA LEU A 67 11.88 37.26 -37.96
C LEU A 67 12.65 37.92 -36.82
N ALA A 68 13.85 37.45 -36.52
CA ALA A 68 14.63 37.88 -35.37
C ALA A 68 15.06 39.37 -35.41
N THR A 69 15.01 40.01 -36.59
CA THR A 69 15.29 41.45 -36.76
C THR A 69 14.08 42.35 -36.50
N GLU A 70 12.87 41.80 -36.41
CA GLU A 70 11.63 42.57 -36.23
C GLU A 70 11.54 43.21 -34.83
N ASN A 71 10.90 44.38 -34.75
CA ASN A 71 10.83 45.16 -33.50
C ASN A 71 10.03 44.47 -32.39
N ASN A 72 8.96 43.75 -32.74
CA ASN A 72 8.10 43.01 -31.81
C ASN A 72 8.57 41.56 -31.56
N PHE A 73 9.76 41.18 -32.04
CA PHE A 73 10.24 39.81 -31.91
C PHE A 73 10.36 39.34 -30.45
N VAL A 74 10.84 40.20 -29.56
CA VAL A 74 10.96 39.88 -28.12
C VAL A 74 9.58 39.64 -27.48
N ASP A 75 8.55 40.38 -27.90
CA ASP A 75 7.19 40.18 -27.41
C ASP A 75 6.61 38.83 -27.87
N LEU A 76 6.90 38.41 -29.10
CA LEU A 76 6.55 37.06 -29.58
C LEU A 76 7.27 35.98 -28.75
N LEU A 77 8.57 36.13 -28.48
CA LEU A 77 9.29 35.18 -27.63
C LEU A 77 8.67 35.09 -26.23
N ARG A 78 8.30 36.22 -25.63
CA ARG A 78 7.60 36.28 -24.34
C ARG A 78 6.32 35.44 -24.37
N LYS A 79 5.46 35.64 -25.38
CA LYS A 79 4.21 34.90 -25.55
C LYS A 79 4.47 33.40 -25.66
N ILE A 80 5.42 32.99 -26.50
CA ILE A 80 5.78 31.57 -26.69
C ILE A 80 6.28 30.96 -25.37
N ILE A 81 7.26 31.60 -24.73
CA ILE A 81 7.88 31.10 -23.48
C ILE A 81 6.83 30.92 -22.39
N SER A 82 5.88 31.85 -22.25
CA SER A 82 4.81 31.76 -21.25
C SER A 82 3.96 30.48 -21.36
N LYS A 83 3.90 29.88 -22.56
CA LYS A 83 3.11 28.68 -22.86
C LYS A 83 3.92 27.39 -22.80
N ILE A 84 5.24 27.45 -23.03
CA ILE A 84 6.09 26.25 -23.13
C ILE A 84 7.05 26.08 -21.95
N LYS A 85 7.26 27.10 -21.12
CA LYS A 85 8.12 26.98 -19.93
C LYS A 85 7.58 25.86 -19.05
N SER A 86 8.47 24.95 -18.65
CA SER A 86 8.15 23.72 -17.90
C SER A 86 7.56 22.56 -18.70
N ASP A 87 7.37 22.67 -20.02
CA ASP A 87 6.97 21.55 -20.87
C ASP A 87 8.21 20.84 -21.49
N MET A 88 8.13 19.52 -21.69
CA MET A 88 9.20 18.76 -22.35
C MET A 88 9.37 19.14 -23.84
N ALA A 89 8.34 19.72 -24.45
CA ALA A 89 8.33 20.16 -25.84
C ALA A 89 9.10 21.47 -26.08
N GLN A 90 9.73 22.10 -25.09
CA GLN A 90 10.51 23.33 -25.29
C GLN A 90 11.81 23.14 -26.10
N ALA A 91 12.28 21.90 -26.28
CA ALA A 91 13.58 21.62 -26.92
C ALA A 91 13.72 22.16 -28.36
N PRO A 92 12.74 22.02 -29.28
CA PRO A 92 12.81 22.63 -30.61
C PRO A 92 12.93 24.16 -30.57
N PHE A 93 12.26 24.81 -29.60
CA PHE A 93 12.33 26.26 -29.42
C PHE A 93 13.70 26.72 -28.93
N ILE A 94 14.26 26.03 -27.93
CA ILE A 94 15.64 26.25 -27.47
C ILE A 94 16.62 26.13 -28.64
N ARG A 95 16.51 25.06 -29.44
CA ARG A 95 17.39 24.85 -30.61
C ARG A 95 17.24 25.96 -31.66
N ALA A 96 16.02 26.45 -31.90
CA ALA A 96 15.80 27.57 -32.82
C ALA A 96 16.51 28.85 -32.34
N LEU A 97 16.43 29.15 -31.04
CA LEU A 97 17.14 30.30 -30.46
C LEU A 97 18.66 30.18 -30.54
N ILE A 98 19.21 28.98 -30.32
CA ILE A 98 20.65 28.72 -30.48
C ILE A 98 21.07 28.97 -31.94
N LYS A 99 20.32 28.43 -32.91
CA LYS A 99 20.60 28.59 -34.35
C LYS A 99 20.64 30.04 -34.80
N ILE A 100 19.78 30.91 -34.25
CA ILE A 100 19.82 32.35 -34.58
C ILE A 100 21.20 32.94 -34.27
N GLY A 101 21.76 32.61 -33.11
CA GLY A 101 23.10 33.04 -32.73
C GLY A 101 24.20 32.38 -33.55
N GLU A 102 24.09 31.07 -33.83
CA GLU A 102 25.08 30.34 -34.64
C GLU A 102 25.15 30.88 -36.08
N ASN A 103 24.00 31.15 -36.70
CA ASN A 103 23.93 31.62 -38.08
C ASN A 103 24.22 33.12 -38.21
N ASN A 104 23.91 33.92 -37.17
CA ASN A 104 24.15 35.35 -37.14
C ASN A 104 24.57 35.83 -35.72
N PRO A 105 25.87 35.80 -35.40
CA PRO A 105 26.37 36.13 -34.06
C PRO A 105 25.99 37.54 -33.58
N GLU A 106 26.04 38.55 -34.45
CA GLU A 106 25.64 39.92 -34.10
C GLU A 106 24.17 40.02 -33.71
N LEU A 107 23.31 39.29 -34.43
CA LEU A 107 21.90 39.19 -34.08
C LEU A 107 21.69 38.47 -32.75
N GLY A 108 22.45 37.40 -32.50
CA GLY A 108 22.48 36.71 -31.20
C GLY A 108 22.84 37.64 -30.04
N PHE A 109 23.90 38.45 -30.18
CA PHE A 109 24.31 39.44 -29.18
C PHE A 109 23.27 40.56 -28.99
N SER A 110 22.67 41.02 -30.09
CA SER A 110 21.60 42.04 -30.06
C SER A 110 20.37 41.53 -29.34
N LEU A 111 19.92 40.31 -29.64
CA LEU A 111 18.78 39.67 -28.99
C LEU A 111 19.02 39.44 -27.50
N TYR A 112 20.21 38.95 -27.13
CA TYR A 112 20.59 38.81 -25.73
C TYR A 112 20.40 40.13 -24.96
N LYS A 113 20.95 41.24 -25.47
CA LYS A 113 20.78 42.57 -24.84
C LYS A 113 19.31 42.96 -24.73
N LYS A 114 18.54 42.82 -25.81
CA LYS A 114 17.11 43.19 -25.82
C LYS A 114 16.32 42.39 -24.80
N MET A 115 16.55 41.08 -24.70
CA MET A 115 15.87 40.21 -23.75
C MET A 115 16.25 40.51 -22.30
N VAL A 116 17.54 40.76 -22.02
CA VAL A 116 18.00 41.09 -20.67
C VAL A 116 17.44 42.42 -20.18
N ILE A 117 17.38 43.45 -21.02
CA ILE A 117 16.86 44.79 -20.66
C ILE A 117 15.40 44.74 -20.21
N THR A 118 14.60 43.78 -20.68
CA THR A 118 13.19 43.63 -20.26
C THR A 118 13.03 43.38 -18.76
N SER A 119 14.08 42.88 -18.07
CA SER A 119 14.04 42.52 -16.65
C SER A 119 13.02 41.43 -16.30
N GLU A 120 12.53 40.68 -17.30
CA GLU A 120 11.63 39.55 -17.09
C GLU A 120 12.41 38.25 -16.92
N SER A 121 12.23 37.59 -15.76
CA SER A 121 12.99 36.40 -15.36
C SER A 121 13.03 35.29 -16.42
N ASP A 122 11.89 34.99 -17.06
CA ASP A 122 11.83 33.98 -18.12
C ASP A 122 12.62 34.39 -19.37
N LEU A 123 12.46 35.63 -19.85
CA LEU A 123 13.20 36.12 -21.02
C LEU A 123 14.70 36.16 -20.75
N ILE A 124 15.12 36.62 -19.57
CA ILE A 124 16.54 36.60 -19.18
C ILE A 124 17.06 35.16 -19.23
N ASN A 125 16.32 34.20 -18.67
CA ASN A 125 16.73 32.80 -18.70
C ASN A 125 16.88 32.22 -20.12
N TYR A 126 16.03 32.60 -21.07
CA TYR A 126 16.11 32.14 -22.45
C TYR A 126 17.11 32.93 -23.31
N SER A 127 17.55 34.11 -22.85
CA SER A 127 18.58 34.91 -23.54
C SER A 127 19.93 34.19 -23.63
N SER A 128 20.17 33.18 -22.79
CA SER A 128 21.38 32.36 -22.82
C SER A 128 21.56 31.58 -24.12
N PHE A 129 20.46 31.22 -24.79
CA PHE A 129 20.47 30.39 -26.00
C PHE A 129 21.00 31.13 -27.23
N PRO A 130 20.47 32.31 -27.62
CA PRO A 130 21.05 33.07 -28.73
C PRO A 130 22.47 33.57 -28.41
N LEU A 131 22.76 33.93 -27.15
CA LEU A 131 24.12 34.28 -26.73
C LEU A 131 25.08 33.09 -26.87
N GLY A 132 24.66 31.91 -26.40
CA GLY A 132 25.46 30.70 -26.46
C GLY A 132 25.71 30.24 -27.89
N GLY A 133 24.69 30.33 -28.77
CA GLY A 133 24.84 30.08 -30.20
C GLY A 133 25.84 31.03 -30.86
N ALA A 134 25.75 32.33 -30.58
CA ALA A 134 26.72 33.32 -31.07
C ALA A 134 28.14 33.02 -30.56
N GLY A 135 28.28 32.62 -29.29
CA GLY A 135 29.56 32.25 -28.70
C GLY A 135 30.18 30.96 -29.22
N LYS A 136 29.41 30.08 -29.89
CA LYS A 136 29.99 28.96 -30.64
C LYS A 136 30.83 29.47 -31.84
N ILE A 137 30.50 30.64 -32.40
CA ILE A 137 31.21 31.26 -33.52
C ILE A 137 32.22 32.30 -33.05
N ASP A 138 31.79 33.28 -32.24
CA ASP A 138 32.63 34.36 -31.70
C ASP A 138 32.68 34.29 -30.17
N PHE A 139 33.56 33.41 -29.68
CA PHE A 139 33.68 33.12 -28.26
C PHE A 139 34.13 34.34 -27.45
N GLU A 140 35.15 35.08 -27.89
CA GLU A 140 35.72 36.18 -27.11
C GLU A 140 34.69 37.29 -26.87
N LYS A 141 33.91 37.64 -27.91
CA LYS A 141 32.86 38.64 -27.77
C LYS A 141 31.71 38.14 -26.89
N ALA A 142 31.30 36.88 -27.05
CA ALA A 142 30.29 36.27 -26.18
C ALA A 142 30.76 36.21 -24.72
N PHE A 143 32.03 35.87 -24.50
CA PHE A 143 32.62 35.75 -23.17
C PHE A 143 32.61 37.09 -22.45
N ALA A 144 32.87 38.21 -23.13
CA ALA A 144 32.74 39.54 -22.53
C ALA A 144 31.30 39.85 -22.03
N PHE A 145 30.26 39.38 -22.72
CA PHE A 145 28.88 39.46 -22.23
C PHE A 145 28.64 38.55 -21.02
N ILE A 146 29.18 37.33 -21.08
CA ILE A 146 29.07 36.33 -20.02
C ILE A 146 29.74 36.84 -18.74
N GLU A 147 30.98 37.32 -18.80
CA GLU A 147 31.72 37.89 -17.66
C GLU A 147 30.94 39.02 -16.99
N LYS A 148 30.36 39.92 -17.78
CA LYS A 148 29.49 40.99 -17.26
C LYS A 148 28.28 40.42 -16.53
N GLY A 149 27.61 39.42 -17.10
CA GLY A 149 26.46 38.76 -16.45
C GLY A 149 26.84 37.96 -15.20
N LEU A 150 28.01 37.30 -15.18
CA LEU A 150 28.54 36.58 -14.00
C LEU A 150 28.94 37.53 -12.86
N ALA A 151 29.17 38.81 -13.15
CA ALA A 151 29.41 39.87 -12.18
C ALA A 151 28.12 40.63 -11.78
N SER A 152 26.97 40.29 -12.37
CA SER A 152 25.69 40.97 -12.12
C SER A 152 25.17 40.68 -10.70
N LYS A 153 24.38 41.62 -10.17
CA LYS A 153 23.58 41.43 -8.96
C LYS A 153 22.24 40.72 -9.25
N ASN A 154 21.85 40.65 -10.52
CA ASN A 154 20.65 39.97 -10.97
C ASN A 154 20.94 38.46 -11.11
N LEU A 155 20.27 37.63 -10.30
CA LEU A 155 20.55 36.20 -10.21
C LEU A 155 20.24 35.49 -11.54
N GLU A 156 19.20 35.93 -12.24
CA GLU A 156 18.81 35.39 -13.54
C GLU A 156 19.85 35.67 -14.63
N GLU A 157 20.52 36.83 -14.58
CA GLU A 157 21.62 37.13 -15.49
C GLU A 157 22.82 36.22 -15.23
N VAL A 158 23.13 35.95 -13.95
CA VAL A 158 24.20 35.01 -13.58
C VAL A 158 23.86 33.60 -14.09
N VAL A 159 22.64 33.12 -13.85
CA VAL A 159 22.15 31.81 -14.33
C VAL A 159 22.16 31.75 -15.86
N SER A 160 21.70 32.80 -16.55
CA SER A 160 21.72 32.91 -18.00
C SER A 160 23.15 32.84 -18.56
N SER A 161 24.09 33.55 -17.94
CA SER A 161 25.52 33.49 -18.31
C SER A 161 26.11 32.09 -18.17
N ILE A 162 25.82 31.37 -17.08
CA ILE A 162 26.29 29.98 -16.91
C ILE A 162 25.67 29.07 -17.97
N LYS A 163 24.37 29.21 -18.25
CA LYS A 163 23.69 28.47 -19.33
C LYS A 163 24.32 28.74 -20.70
N ALA A 164 24.67 29.99 -20.99
CA ALA A 164 25.32 30.35 -22.25
C ALA A 164 26.68 29.65 -22.39
N LEU A 165 27.49 29.58 -21.32
CA LEU A 165 28.73 28.78 -21.32
C LEU A 165 28.46 27.31 -21.64
N ARG A 166 27.44 26.71 -21.03
CA ARG A 166 27.08 25.30 -21.28
C ARG A 166 26.71 25.06 -22.75
N VAL A 167 25.95 25.97 -23.36
CA VAL A 167 25.57 25.94 -24.79
C VAL A 167 26.81 26.06 -25.69
N ILE A 168 27.72 27.00 -25.41
CA ILE A 168 28.96 27.21 -26.19
C ILE A 168 29.79 25.93 -26.26
N PHE A 169 29.89 25.21 -25.14
CA PHE A 169 30.76 24.04 -25.01
C PHE A 169 30.03 22.70 -25.23
N GLU A 170 28.75 22.70 -25.62
CA GLU A 170 27.95 21.48 -25.81
C GLU A 170 28.59 20.50 -26.82
N GLU A 171 29.13 21.01 -27.92
CA GLU A 171 29.68 20.19 -29.02
C GLU A 171 31.21 20.30 -29.15
N ARG A 172 31.86 21.04 -28.25
CA ARG A 172 33.31 21.25 -28.29
C ARG A 172 34.07 20.11 -27.61
N THR A 173 35.29 19.88 -28.09
CA THR A 173 36.25 18.91 -27.52
C THR A 173 37.22 19.54 -26.53
N GLU A 174 37.34 20.88 -26.51
CA GLU A 174 38.18 21.64 -25.58
C GLU A 174 37.47 22.88 -25.05
N LEU A 175 37.89 23.35 -23.87
CA LEU A 175 37.43 24.57 -23.21
C LEU A 175 38.38 25.74 -23.50
N GLN A 176 37.85 26.81 -24.10
CA GLN A 176 38.56 28.09 -24.21
C GLN A 176 38.49 28.84 -22.88
N ARG A 177 39.53 29.61 -22.55
CA ARG A 177 39.64 30.33 -21.27
C ARG A 177 39.34 29.43 -20.05
N THR A 178 39.89 28.21 -20.08
CA THR A 178 39.57 27.16 -19.10
C THR A 178 39.71 27.66 -17.65
N GLU A 179 40.85 28.26 -17.28
CA GLU A 179 41.06 28.69 -15.88
C GLU A 179 40.06 29.77 -15.46
N GLU A 180 39.82 30.78 -16.29
CA GLU A 180 38.87 31.87 -16.02
C GLU A 180 37.43 31.37 -15.85
N VAL A 181 36.99 30.44 -16.72
CA VAL A 181 35.67 29.79 -16.60
C VAL A 181 35.55 29.06 -15.27
N PHE A 182 36.55 28.26 -14.90
CA PHE A 182 36.51 27.51 -13.64
C PHE A 182 36.63 28.41 -12.41
N ASP A 183 37.42 29.48 -12.45
CA ASP A 183 37.52 30.48 -11.38
C ASP A 183 36.17 31.14 -11.12
N HIS A 184 35.43 31.49 -12.18
CA HIS A 184 34.07 32.00 -12.05
C HIS A 184 33.11 30.98 -11.44
N LEU A 185 33.10 29.75 -11.95
CA LEU A 185 32.23 28.69 -11.42
C LEU A 185 32.55 28.38 -9.96
N ASP A 186 33.82 28.40 -9.56
CA ASP A 186 34.22 28.16 -8.18
C ASP A 186 33.77 29.27 -7.24
N ARG A 187 33.94 30.53 -7.65
CA ARG A 187 33.44 31.67 -6.88
C ARG A 187 31.93 31.56 -6.68
N LEU A 188 31.18 31.23 -7.74
CA LEU A 188 29.74 31.09 -7.69
C LEU A 188 29.31 29.86 -6.90
N SER A 189 30.06 28.76 -6.94
CA SER A 189 29.77 27.56 -6.15
C SER A 189 29.82 27.79 -4.63
N LYS A 190 30.40 28.89 -4.16
CA LYS A 190 30.48 29.23 -2.72
C LYS A 190 29.27 30.05 -2.21
N GLN A 191 28.36 30.46 -3.09
CA GLN A 191 27.16 31.25 -2.75
C GLN A 191 26.00 30.33 -2.34
N GLU A 192 26.10 29.72 -1.16
CA GLU A 192 25.19 28.65 -0.71
C GLU A 192 23.72 29.08 -0.57
N ASP A 193 23.44 30.36 -0.38
CA ASP A 193 22.11 30.95 -0.29
C ASP A 193 21.39 31.06 -1.65
N GLN A 194 22.14 30.98 -2.76
CA GLN A 194 21.62 31.18 -4.11
C GLN A 194 21.40 29.84 -4.84
N THR A 195 20.38 29.09 -4.42
CA THR A 195 20.09 27.73 -4.92
C THR A 195 19.98 27.65 -6.45
N GLY A 196 19.40 28.65 -7.12
CA GLY A 196 19.31 28.68 -8.59
C GLY A 196 20.68 28.72 -9.28
N ILE A 197 21.62 29.51 -8.75
CA ILE A 197 23.00 29.57 -9.21
C ILE A 197 23.70 28.23 -8.93
N GLN A 198 23.56 27.69 -7.71
CA GLN A 198 24.17 26.41 -7.34
C GLN A 198 23.76 25.26 -8.27
N ILE A 199 22.47 25.17 -8.61
CA ILE A 199 21.96 24.16 -9.54
C ILE A 199 22.59 24.31 -10.93
N GLU A 200 22.69 25.54 -11.43
CA GLU A 200 23.20 25.79 -12.77
C GLU A 200 24.73 25.57 -12.86
N VAL A 201 25.47 25.99 -11.82
CA VAL A 201 26.91 25.69 -11.67
C VAL A 201 27.15 24.18 -11.59
N MET A 202 26.35 23.45 -10.82
CA MET A 202 26.42 21.99 -10.74
C MET A 202 26.20 21.33 -12.10
N LYS A 203 25.20 21.80 -12.88
CA LYS A 203 24.97 21.31 -14.25
C LYS A 203 26.14 21.62 -15.19
N ALA A 204 26.76 22.80 -15.05
CA ALA A 204 27.97 23.14 -15.81
C ALA A 204 29.13 22.19 -15.49
N PHE A 205 29.38 21.87 -14.21
CA PHE A 205 30.39 20.86 -13.85
C PHE A 205 30.08 19.47 -14.43
N PHE A 206 28.81 19.07 -14.50
CA PHE A 206 28.41 17.84 -15.19
C PHE A 206 28.77 17.89 -16.68
N ASP A 207 28.35 18.93 -17.38
CA ASP A 207 28.58 19.05 -18.83
C ASP A 207 30.07 19.15 -19.15
N PHE A 208 30.85 19.81 -18.29
CA PHE A 208 32.29 19.99 -18.47
C PHE A 208 33.12 18.80 -18.01
N SER A 209 32.52 17.83 -17.32
CA SER A 209 33.22 16.59 -16.92
C SER A 209 33.67 15.73 -18.11
N LYS A 210 33.12 15.95 -19.30
CA LYS A 210 33.56 15.29 -20.55
C LYS A 210 34.96 15.74 -21.00
N PHE A 211 35.45 16.89 -20.53
CA PHE A 211 36.76 17.41 -20.90
C PHE A 211 37.87 16.78 -20.03
N SER A 212 38.74 15.98 -20.66
CA SER A 212 39.75 15.16 -19.97
C SER A 212 40.64 15.95 -18.98
N LYS A 213 41.10 17.15 -19.36
CA LYS A 213 42.01 17.99 -18.55
C LYS A 213 41.41 18.43 -17.21
N LYS A 214 40.08 18.58 -17.12
CA LYS A 214 39.37 19.05 -15.91
C LYS A 214 38.34 18.05 -15.38
N LYS A 215 38.23 16.84 -15.96
CA LYS A 215 37.29 15.79 -15.53
C LYS A 215 37.36 15.51 -14.03
N LYS A 216 38.55 15.21 -13.49
CA LYS A 216 38.75 14.93 -12.06
C LYS A 216 38.33 16.12 -11.18
N TYR A 217 38.59 17.34 -11.64
CA TYR A 217 38.20 18.56 -10.93
C TYR A 217 36.68 18.70 -10.86
N CYS A 218 35.99 18.56 -12.00
CA CYS A 218 34.53 18.61 -12.07
C CYS A 218 33.90 17.53 -11.17
N ILE A 219 34.42 16.30 -11.20
CA ILE A 219 33.93 15.21 -10.35
C ILE A 219 34.06 15.56 -8.87
N LYS A 220 35.21 16.07 -8.44
CA LYS A 220 35.41 16.55 -7.07
C LYS A 220 34.35 17.59 -6.68
N LYS A 221 34.07 18.55 -7.57
CA LYS A 221 33.04 19.57 -7.34
C LYS A 221 31.63 19.00 -7.26
N LEU A 222 31.27 18.05 -8.11
CA LEU A 222 29.98 17.36 -8.03
C LEU A 222 29.80 16.60 -6.70
N LEU A 223 30.87 16.00 -6.18
CA LEU A 223 30.86 15.37 -4.86
C LEU A 223 30.67 16.40 -3.74
N GLU A 224 31.39 17.52 -3.79
CA GLU A 224 31.18 18.65 -2.86
C GLU A 224 29.72 19.12 -2.88
N PHE A 225 29.08 19.21 -4.07
CA PHE A 225 27.66 19.53 -4.18
C PHE A 225 26.72 18.48 -3.58
N ALA A 226 27.04 17.19 -3.75
CA ALA A 226 26.24 16.11 -3.20
C ALA A 226 26.33 16.05 -1.67
N GLU A 227 27.44 16.49 -1.08
CA GLU A 227 27.65 16.51 0.37
C GLU A 227 26.92 17.66 1.08
N ARG A 228 26.65 18.78 0.41
CA ARG A 228 25.94 19.92 0.99
C ARG A 228 24.52 19.57 1.43
N GLU A 229 24.04 20.20 2.49
CA GLU A 229 22.67 20.06 3.00
C GLU A 229 21.64 20.90 2.19
N ASN A 230 21.67 20.78 0.86
CA ASN A 230 20.70 21.43 -0.03
C ASN A 230 19.95 20.38 -0.86
N SER A 231 18.71 20.09 -0.47
CA SER A 231 17.89 19.07 -1.14
C SER A 231 17.54 19.40 -2.58
N ASP A 232 17.42 20.67 -2.97
CA ASP A 232 17.10 21.05 -4.36
C ASP A 232 18.29 20.79 -5.28
N VAL A 233 19.51 21.06 -4.81
CA VAL A 233 20.74 20.71 -5.51
C VAL A 233 20.85 19.19 -5.66
N ARG A 234 20.67 18.43 -4.57
CA ARG A 234 20.72 16.95 -4.62
C ARG A 234 19.62 16.35 -5.50
N PHE A 235 18.42 16.93 -5.51
CA PHE A 235 17.33 16.53 -6.40
C PHE A 235 17.73 16.71 -7.87
N ASN A 236 18.28 17.88 -8.22
CA ASN A 236 18.73 18.15 -9.58
C ASN A 236 19.92 17.26 -9.95
N LEU A 237 20.87 17.04 -9.04
CA LEU A 237 22.01 16.15 -9.25
C LEU A 237 21.55 14.70 -9.52
N ALA A 238 20.65 14.16 -8.70
CA ALA A 238 20.05 12.84 -8.92
C ALA A 238 19.25 12.77 -10.23
N THR A 239 18.54 13.84 -10.61
CA THR A 239 17.80 13.92 -11.89
C THR A 239 18.74 13.90 -13.10
N THR A 240 19.87 14.62 -13.01
CA THR A 240 20.92 14.59 -14.03
C THR A 240 21.53 13.19 -14.15
N LEU A 241 21.78 12.51 -13.02
CA LEU A 241 22.28 11.14 -13.00
C LEU A 241 21.32 10.12 -13.63
N VAL A 242 20.00 10.36 -13.58
CA VAL A 242 19.01 9.52 -14.29
C VAL A 242 19.11 9.73 -15.80
N SER A 243 19.38 10.95 -16.25
CA SER A 243 19.21 11.35 -17.66
C SER A 243 20.49 11.24 -18.49
N LEU A 244 21.66 11.32 -17.86
CA LEU A 244 22.96 11.40 -18.54
C LEU A 244 23.86 10.21 -18.18
N ASN A 245 24.69 9.77 -19.13
CA ASN A 245 25.72 8.73 -18.96
C ASN A 245 27.10 9.28 -19.36
N ILE A 246 27.50 10.40 -18.75
CA ILE A 246 28.75 11.11 -19.08
C ILE A 246 29.90 10.68 -18.16
N LEU A 247 29.57 10.28 -16.93
CA LEU A 247 30.54 9.88 -15.93
C LEU A 247 30.77 8.36 -16.00
N ASP A 248 31.91 7.90 -15.46
CA ASP A 248 32.12 6.47 -15.27
C ASP A 248 31.18 5.93 -14.16
N PRO A 249 30.78 4.64 -14.25
CA PRO A 249 29.79 4.09 -13.34
C PRO A 249 30.14 4.19 -11.84
N GLU A 250 31.42 4.14 -11.48
CA GLU A 250 31.85 4.22 -10.08
C GLU A 250 31.58 5.61 -9.50
N THR A 251 31.95 6.66 -10.24
CA THR A 251 31.67 8.04 -9.87
C THR A 251 30.16 8.31 -9.78
N GLU A 252 29.38 7.81 -10.74
CA GLU A 252 27.93 7.95 -10.70
C GLU A 252 27.34 7.31 -9.43
N MET A 253 27.80 6.12 -9.08
CA MET A 253 27.34 5.41 -7.89
C MET A 253 27.74 6.11 -6.59
N GLU A 254 28.91 6.75 -6.55
CA GLU A 254 29.34 7.56 -5.41
C GLU A 254 28.41 8.76 -5.20
N LEU A 255 28.09 9.50 -6.26
CA LEU A 255 27.15 10.62 -6.22
C LEU A 255 25.73 10.20 -5.81
N VAL A 256 25.25 9.06 -6.33
CA VAL A 256 23.98 8.44 -5.93
C VAL A 256 23.99 8.10 -4.43
N THR A 257 25.10 7.57 -3.92
CA THR A 257 25.25 7.21 -2.49
C THR A 257 25.13 8.45 -1.61
N LYS A 258 25.81 9.54 -1.96
CA LYS A 258 25.74 10.81 -1.22
C LYS A 258 24.32 11.40 -1.25
N CYS A 259 23.67 11.41 -2.41
CA CYS A 259 22.29 11.88 -2.50
C CYS A 259 21.29 11.02 -1.70
N ALA A 260 21.58 9.73 -1.53
CA ALA A 260 20.72 8.81 -0.77
C ALA A 260 20.66 9.14 0.74
N GLU A 261 21.60 9.94 1.25
CA GLU A 261 21.65 10.38 2.64
C GLU A 261 20.57 11.44 2.95
N ASP A 262 19.98 12.07 1.93
CA ASP A 262 18.94 13.09 2.08
C ASP A 262 17.66 12.57 2.77
N ASN A 263 16.89 13.46 3.42
CA ASN A 263 15.65 13.14 4.12
C ASN A 263 14.38 13.44 3.31
N ASN A 264 14.49 14.19 2.23
CA ASN A 264 13.41 14.62 1.35
C ASN A 264 12.97 13.49 0.40
N LYS A 265 11.68 13.16 0.44
CA LYS A 265 11.08 12.10 -0.38
C LYS A 265 11.29 12.29 -1.89
N HIS A 266 11.36 13.53 -2.37
CA HIS A 266 11.55 13.84 -3.78
C HIS A 266 12.98 13.53 -4.25
N VAL A 267 13.98 13.84 -3.41
CA VAL A 267 15.38 13.46 -3.66
C VAL A 267 15.50 11.95 -3.69
N LEU A 268 15.00 11.27 -2.64
CA LEU A 268 15.07 9.82 -2.53
C LEU A 268 14.35 9.10 -3.68
N SER A 269 13.25 9.65 -4.20
CA SER A 269 12.57 9.12 -5.39
C SER A 269 13.47 9.16 -6.63
N ARG A 270 14.19 10.26 -6.85
CA ARG A 270 15.15 10.36 -7.97
C ARG A 270 16.36 9.47 -7.78
N VAL A 271 16.85 9.33 -6.55
CA VAL A 271 17.91 8.37 -6.21
C VAL A 271 17.44 6.93 -6.48
N ALA A 272 16.21 6.57 -6.13
CA ALA A 272 15.65 5.25 -6.42
C ALA A 272 15.58 4.98 -7.94
N GLN A 273 15.19 5.98 -8.74
CA GLN A 273 15.22 5.89 -10.20
C GLN A 273 16.67 5.70 -10.71
N ALA A 274 17.63 6.49 -10.22
CA ALA A 274 19.03 6.35 -10.59
C ALA A 274 19.57 4.95 -10.25
N LEU A 275 19.26 4.43 -9.05
CA LEU A 275 19.60 3.07 -8.64
C LEU A 275 18.99 2.00 -9.54
N SER A 276 17.75 2.18 -10.01
CA SER A 276 17.10 1.20 -10.90
C SER A 276 17.82 1.08 -12.25
N LEU A 277 18.39 2.18 -12.76
CA LEU A 277 19.09 2.21 -14.03
C LEU A 277 20.57 1.81 -13.90
N LYS A 278 21.22 2.27 -12.81
CA LYS A 278 22.70 2.24 -12.66
C LYS A 278 23.17 1.34 -11.53
N GLY A 279 22.38 1.21 -10.47
CA GLY A 279 22.71 0.47 -9.26
C GLY A 279 22.90 -1.04 -9.47
N LYS A 280 22.33 -1.60 -10.55
CA LYS A 280 22.53 -3.01 -10.93
C LYS A 280 24.00 -3.38 -11.17
N LYS A 281 24.87 -2.43 -11.53
CA LYS A 281 26.32 -2.68 -11.65
C LYS A 281 27.02 -2.80 -10.28
N PHE A 282 26.37 -2.31 -9.22
CA PHE A 282 26.88 -2.25 -7.86
C PHE A 282 25.85 -2.79 -6.86
N PRO A 283 25.47 -4.08 -6.95
CA PRO A 283 24.37 -4.63 -6.17
C PRO A 283 24.60 -4.48 -4.65
N GLU A 284 25.82 -4.68 -4.15
CA GLU A 284 26.10 -4.56 -2.71
C GLU A 284 25.94 -3.11 -2.20
N LYS A 285 26.50 -2.13 -2.94
CA LYS A 285 26.34 -0.70 -2.61
C LYS A 285 24.87 -0.28 -2.66
N SER A 286 24.14 -0.72 -3.69
CA SER A 286 22.72 -0.42 -3.86
C SER A 286 21.88 -1.00 -2.72
N MET A 287 22.15 -2.25 -2.33
CA MET A 287 21.47 -2.87 -1.20
C MET A 287 21.79 -2.16 0.13
N ASN A 288 23.04 -1.71 0.33
CA ASN A 288 23.40 -0.94 1.52
C ASN A 288 22.66 0.42 1.61
N ILE A 289 22.42 1.08 0.47
CA ILE A 289 21.58 2.29 0.43
C ILE A 289 20.14 1.96 0.87
N ILE A 290 19.55 0.89 0.31
CA ILE A 290 18.18 0.47 0.66
C ILE A 290 18.08 0.09 2.14
N LYS A 291 19.09 -0.62 2.67
CA LYS A 291 19.22 -0.93 4.10
C LYS A 291 19.19 0.32 4.96
N ASN A 292 19.97 1.33 4.61
CA ASN A 292 20.03 2.60 5.34
C ASN A 292 18.68 3.32 5.31
N TRP A 293 17.95 3.28 4.19
CA TRP A 293 16.59 3.81 4.12
C TRP A 293 15.61 3.06 5.03
N ILE A 294 15.71 1.73 5.13
CA ILE A 294 14.90 0.94 6.07
C ILE A 294 15.21 1.33 7.52
N ILE A 295 16.49 1.37 7.89
CA ILE A 295 16.92 1.73 9.25
C ILE A 295 16.42 3.13 9.62
N ARG A 296 16.47 4.09 8.69
CA ARG A 296 15.97 5.46 8.86
C ARG A 296 14.44 5.59 8.80
N GLY A 297 13.71 4.51 8.55
CA GLY A 297 12.24 4.53 8.45
C GLY A 297 11.73 5.26 7.21
N LYS A 298 12.52 5.30 6.14
CA LYS A 298 12.19 5.99 4.88
C LYS A 298 11.58 5.07 3.83
N TYR A 299 11.70 3.74 3.97
CA TYR A 299 11.29 2.75 2.95
C TYR A 299 9.95 3.05 2.26
N TYR A 300 8.85 3.15 3.02
CA TYR A 300 7.51 3.41 2.47
C TYR A 300 7.29 4.83 1.93
N ASN A 301 8.18 5.78 2.25
CA ASN A 301 8.09 7.16 1.77
C ASN A 301 8.81 7.36 0.43
N ILE A 302 9.41 6.32 -0.15
CA ILE A 302 10.18 6.38 -1.38
C ILE A 302 9.35 5.77 -2.50
N PRO A 303 8.81 6.59 -3.43
CA PRO A 303 8.15 6.08 -4.62
C PRO A 303 9.09 5.18 -5.43
N LEU A 304 8.54 4.11 -6.02
CA LEU A 304 9.25 3.16 -6.88
C LEU A 304 10.29 2.27 -6.19
N ILE A 305 10.37 2.25 -4.85
CA ILE A 305 11.37 1.44 -4.15
C ILE A 305 11.32 -0.05 -4.52
N GLU A 306 10.12 -0.63 -4.64
CA GLU A 306 9.95 -2.02 -5.06
C GLU A 306 10.44 -2.26 -6.49
N TYR A 307 10.14 -1.33 -7.40
CA TYR A 307 10.62 -1.38 -8.79
C TYR A 307 12.15 -1.30 -8.83
N THR A 308 12.77 -0.44 -8.01
CA THR A 308 14.21 -0.32 -7.88
C THR A 308 14.84 -1.61 -7.38
N ILE A 309 14.31 -2.20 -6.30
CA ILE A 309 14.77 -3.48 -5.75
C ILE A 309 14.68 -4.58 -6.81
N ASN A 310 13.53 -4.71 -7.46
CA ASN A 310 13.32 -5.67 -8.53
C ASN A 310 14.37 -5.48 -9.63
N SER A 311 14.53 -4.25 -10.14
CA SER A 311 15.48 -3.93 -11.22
C SER A 311 16.93 -4.29 -10.88
N ILE A 312 17.36 -4.11 -9.64
CA ILE A 312 18.69 -4.52 -9.18
C ILE A 312 18.78 -6.06 -9.12
N GLY A 313 17.71 -6.72 -8.64
CA GLY A 313 17.61 -8.17 -8.49
C GLY A 313 17.70 -8.93 -9.81
N LYS A 314 17.07 -8.45 -10.89
CA LYS A 314 17.00 -9.15 -12.20
C LYS A 314 18.34 -9.69 -12.70
N GLU A 315 19.40 -8.88 -12.59
CA GLU A 315 20.74 -9.23 -13.08
C GLU A 315 21.65 -9.78 -11.97
N ASN A 316 21.31 -9.59 -10.69
CA ASN A 316 22.23 -9.79 -9.56
C ASN A 316 21.61 -10.51 -8.36
N GLN A 317 20.54 -11.28 -8.56
CA GLN A 317 19.77 -11.91 -7.49
C GLN A 317 20.66 -12.61 -6.44
N ASP A 318 21.64 -13.42 -6.85
CA ASP A 318 22.55 -14.11 -5.91
C ASP A 318 23.37 -13.15 -5.04
N ARG A 319 23.91 -12.09 -5.64
CA ARG A 319 24.74 -11.11 -4.93
C ARG A 319 23.88 -10.32 -3.96
N CYS A 320 22.68 -9.91 -4.38
CA CYS A 320 21.72 -9.23 -3.53
C CYS A 320 21.23 -10.11 -2.38
N ILE A 321 20.89 -11.38 -2.62
CA ILE A 321 20.48 -12.32 -1.57
C ILE A 321 21.60 -12.51 -0.55
N LYS A 322 22.85 -12.70 -1.00
CA LYS A 322 24.02 -12.82 -0.12
C LYS A 322 24.25 -11.57 0.73
N GLU A 323 24.02 -10.39 0.17
CA GLU A 323 24.15 -9.12 0.90
C GLU A 323 23.03 -8.97 1.95
N VAL A 324 21.76 -9.16 1.56
CA VAL A 324 20.61 -9.06 2.46
C VAL A 324 20.69 -10.10 3.59
N LYS A 325 21.23 -11.31 3.32
CA LYS A 325 21.48 -12.32 4.35
C LYS A 325 22.37 -11.81 5.49
N LYS A 326 23.33 -10.94 5.22
CA LYS A 326 24.20 -10.36 6.27
C LYS A 326 23.39 -9.56 7.28
N TRP A 327 22.30 -8.93 6.84
CA TRP A 327 21.45 -8.07 7.67
C TRP A 327 20.67 -8.85 8.73
N ILE A 328 20.44 -10.14 8.53
CA ILE A 328 19.71 -11.01 9.47
C ILE A 328 20.43 -11.08 10.83
N ARG A 329 21.75 -10.92 10.85
CA ARG A 329 22.57 -10.95 12.07
C ARG A 329 22.60 -9.61 12.79
N GLU A 330 22.04 -8.56 12.19
CA GLU A 330 21.98 -7.24 12.78
C GLU A 330 20.72 -7.17 13.64
N ASP A 331 20.88 -6.92 14.94
CA ASP A 331 19.76 -6.81 15.89
C ASP A 331 18.96 -5.53 15.64
N ASN A 332 18.21 -5.50 14.53
CA ASN A 332 17.40 -4.37 14.09
C ASN A 332 16.01 -4.84 13.64
N LYS A 333 15.00 -4.54 14.46
CA LYS A 333 13.61 -4.95 14.22
C LYS A 333 13.01 -4.41 12.92
N ARG A 334 13.48 -3.24 12.42
CA ARG A 334 13.02 -2.73 11.11
C ARG A 334 13.55 -3.62 9.99
N LEU A 335 14.84 -3.96 10.00
CA LEU A 335 15.40 -4.89 9.02
C LEU A 335 14.69 -6.25 9.09
N GLU A 336 14.51 -6.82 10.30
CA GLU A 336 13.82 -8.10 10.47
C GLU A 336 12.40 -8.11 9.86
N PHE A 337 11.71 -6.97 9.91
CA PHE A 337 10.39 -6.81 9.33
C PHE A 337 10.41 -6.76 7.80
N PHE A 338 11.37 -6.05 7.19
CA PHE A 338 11.41 -5.82 5.74
C PHE A 338 12.15 -6.91 4.95
N ILE A 339 13.09 -7.64 5.56
CA ILE A 339 13.91 -8.66 4.87
C ILE A 339 13.06 -9.65 4.03
N PRO A 340 11.95 -10.21 4.54
CA PRO A 340 11.09 -11.11 3.75
C PRO A 340 10.58 -10.46 2.45
N ASP A 341 10.04 -9.24 2.51
CA ASP A 341 9.56 -8.53 1.32
C ASP A 341 10.70 -8.18 0.35
N ILE A 342 11.88 -7.79 0.87
CA ILE A 342 13.06 -7.54 0.04
C ILE A 342 13.46 -8.80 -0.74
N PHE A 343 13.54 -9.97 -0.09
CA PHE A 343 13.86 -11.22 -0.78
C PHE A 343 12.84 -11.53 -1.88
N VAL A 344 11.55 -11.45 -1.56
CA VAL A 344 10.48 -11.73 -2.53
C VAL A 344 10.48 -10.74 -3.70
N THR A 345 10.82 -9.47 -3.45
CA THR A 345 10.87 -8.43 -4.49
C THR A 345 12.11 -8.57 -5.38
N LEU A 346 13.27 -8.90 -4.80
CA LEU A 346 14.50 -9.22 -5.54
C LEU A 346 14.33 -10.42 -6.47
N SER A 347 13.50 -11.38 -6.06
CA SER A 347 13.31 -12.67 -6.73
C SER A 347 12.03 -12.74 -7.56
N SER A 348 11.43 -11.60 -7.91
CA SER A 348 10.14 -11.58 -8.61
C SER A 348 10.14 -12.22 -10.01
N GLU A 349 11.31 -12.40 -10.63
CA GLU A 349 11.47 -13.10 -11.91
C GLU A 349 11.86 -14.58 -11.76
N ASP A 350 12.42 -14.98 -10.61
CA ASP A 350 12.87 -16.36 -10.34
C ASP A 350 12.76 -16.69 -8.83
N TYR A 351 11.55 -17.12 -8.45
CA TYR A 351 11.26 -17.61 -7.11
C TYR A 351 11.86 -18.98 -6.83
N GLN A 352 12.10 -19.82 -7.86
CA GLN A 352 12.70 -21.14 -7.67
C GLN A 352 14.07 -21.01 -7.03
N LYS A 353 14.87 -20.09 -7.55
CA LYS A 353 16.19 -19.79 -7.02
C LYS A 353 16.15 -19.24 -5.58
N LEU A 354 15.15 -18.44 -5.23
CA LEU A 354 14.97 -18.03 -3.83
C LEU A 354 14.63 -19.22 -2.94
N LEU A 355 13.73 -20.11 -3.39
CA LEU A 355 13.35 -21.31 -2.65
C LEU A 355 14.55 -22.25 -2.41
N ASP A 356 15.50 -22.37 -3.36
CA ASP A 356 16.76 -23.10 -3.15
C ASP A 356 17.51 -22.59 -1.91
N TYR A 357 17.61 -21.26 -1.75
CA TYR A 357 18.25 -20.66 -0.58
C TYR A 357 17.46 -20.93 0.70
N LEU A 358 16.14 -20.75 0.67
CA LEU A 358 15.28 -20.92 1.85
C LEU A 358 15.27 -22.37 2.37
N GLU A 359 15.24 -23.33 1.45
CA GLU A 359 15.31 -24.76 1.73
C GLU A 359 16.62 -25.13 2.43
N ILE A 360 17.75 -24.55 2.02
CA ILE A 360 19.02 -24.76 2.71
C ILE A 360 19.05 -24.05 4.07
N TRP A 361 18.47 -22.85 4.16
CA TRP A 361 18.59 -21.99 5.33
C TRP A 361 17.75 -22.44 6.52
N VAL A 362 16.64 -23.11 6.27
CA VAL A 362 15.74 -23.59 7.32
C VAL A 362 16.42 -24.53 8.32
N ASP A 363 17.47 -25.23 7.89
CA ASP A 363 18.19 -26.21 8.72
C ASP A 363 19.52 -25.67 9.30
N LYS A 364 19.84 -24.39 9.11
CA LYS A 364 21.16 -23.83 9.51
C LYS A 364 21.16 -23.16 10.89
N THR A 365 20.27 -22.19 11.11
CA THR A 365 20.16 -21.45 12.38
C THR A 365 18.72 -21.05 12.63
N GLU A 366 18.34 -20.80 13.88
CA GLU A 366 16.97 -20.39 14.24
C GLU A 366 16.56 -19.06 13.57
N ASP A 367 17.47 -18.09 13.48
CA ASP A 367 17.19 -16.81 12.80
C ASP A 367 16.94 -16.99 11.29
N LEU A 368 17.75 -17.85 10.65
CA LEU A 368 17.59 -18.17 9.23
C LEU A 368 16.31 -18.96 8.98
N ARG A 369 15.97 -19.91 9.86
CA ARG A 369 14.69 -20.63 9.85
C ARG A 369 13.52 -19.66 9.96
N LYS A 370 13.54 -18.76 10.94
CA LYS A 370 12.50 -17.74 11.15
C LYS A 370 12.31 -16.86 9.92
N ILE A 371 13.39 -16.33 9.35
CA ILE A 371 13.33 -15.50 8.14
C ILE A 371 12.86 -16.31 6.93
N SER A 372 13.26 -17.58 6.81
CA SER A 372 12.82 -18.45 5.71
C SER A 372 11.32 -18.69 5.75
N LEU A 373 10.76 -19.03 6.92
CA LEU A 373 9.32 -19.20 7.10
C LEU A 373 8.55 -17.91 6.78
N LYS A 374 9.01 -16.76 7.30
CA LYS A 374 8.41 -15.46 6.96
C LYS A 374 8.47 -15.15 5.46
N THR A 375 9.57 -15.49 4.79
CA THR A 375 9.75 -15.27 3.36
C THR A 375 8.83 -16.19 2.54
N ILE A 376 8.70 -17.47 2.93
CA ILE A 376 7.73 -18.41 2.32
C ILE A 376 6.30 -17.87 2.45
N LYS A 377 5.93 -17.35 3.62
CA LYS A 377 4.62 -16.71 3.84
C LYS A 377 4.38 -15.53 2.90
N GLU A 378 5.40 -14.71 2.69
CA GLU A 378 5.35 -13.56 1.78
C GLU A 378 5.23 -13.99 0.31
N ILE A 379 5.96 -15.04 -0.11
CA ILE A 379 5.82 -15.66 -1.45
C ILE A 379 4.36 -16.11 -1.65
N LEU A 380 3.82 -16.93 -0.74
CA LEU A 380 2.44 -17.44 -0.81
C LEU A 380 1.41 -16.30 -0.88
N THR A 381 1.66 -15.21 -0.17
CA THR A 381 0.81 -14.00 -0.19
C THR A 381 0.85 -13.28 -1.54
N LYS A 382 2.01 -13.16 -2.19
CA LYS A 382 2.10 -12.59 -3.55
C LYS A 382 1.49 -13.53 -4.61
N THR A 383 1.67 -14.85 -4.45
CA THR A 383 1.07 -15.88 -5.31
C THR A 383 -0.46 -15.81 -5.32
N TYR A 384 -1.09 -15.74 -4.15
CA TYR A 384 -2.55 -15.65 -4.05
C TYR A 384 -3.14 -14.44 -4.80
N SER A 385 -2.41 -13.33 -4.88
CA SER A 385 -2.92 -12.07 -5.44
C SER A 385 -2.70 -11.91 -6.95
N THR A 386 -1.87 -12.76 -7.56
CA THR A 386 -1.40 -12.54 -8.93
C THR A 386 -1.66 -13.79 -9.76
N PRO A 387 -2.56 -13.74 -10.77
CA PRO A 387 -2.95 -14.91 -11.57
C PRO A 387 -1.80 -15.60 -12.35
N LYS A 388 -0.60 -14.98 -12.36
CA LYS A 388 0.56 -15.42 -13.13
C LYS A 388 1.49 -16.39 -12.40
N PHE A 389 1.23 -16.72 -11.15
CA PHE A 389 2.12 -17.62 -10.40
C PHE A 389 1.91 -19.08 -10.80
N SER A 390 3.01 -19.81 -10.99
CA SER A 390 2.95 -21.24 -11.27
C SER A 390 2.60 -22.01 -10.00
N GLN A 391 1.70 -22.99 -10.15
CA GLN A 391 1.37 -23.96 -9.10
C GLN A 391 2.63 -24.65 -8.54
N GLU A 392 3.65 -24.81 -9.38
CA GLU A 392 4.98 -25.33 -9.05
C GLU A 392 5.66 -24.60 -7.87
N ILE A 393 5.57 -23.27 -7.78
CA ILE A 393 6.13 -22.50 -6.66
C ILE A 393 5.40 -22.85 -5.35
N VAL A 394 4.07 -23.00 -5.42
CA VAL A 394 3.25 -23.35 -4.25
C VAL A 394 3.54 -24.77 -3.80
N ASP A 395 3.68 -25.70 -4.74
CA ASP A 395 4.00 -27.10 -4.46
C ASP A 395 5.39 -27.22 -3.82
N ARG A 396 6.37 -26.44 -4.29
CA ARG A 396 7.70 -26.43 -3.68
C ARG A 396 7.69 -25.82 -2.28
N CYS A 397 6.97 -24.73 -2.05
CA CYS A 397 6.73 -24.21 -0.70
C CYS A 397 6.10 -25.27 0.20
N TYR A 398 5.13 -26.04 -0.32
CA TYR A 398 4.50 -27.13 0.41
C TYR A 398 5.51 -28.20 0.82
N SER A 399 6.33 -28.69 -0.11
CA SER A 399 7.33 -29.73 0.19
C SER A 399 8.33 -29.30 1.27
N ILE A 400 8.78 -28.04 1.24
CA ILE A 400 9.64 -27.49 2.30
C ILE A 400 8.92 -27.51 3.65
N LEU A 401 7.67 -27.04 3.69
CA LEU A 401 6.88 -26.97 4.93
C LEU A 401 6.48 -28.35 5.47
N GLU A 402 6.16 -29.29 4.58
CA GLU A 402 5.85 -30.69 4.91
C GLU A 402 7.03 -31.36 5.62
N LYS A 403 8.23 -31.26 5.04
CA LYS A 403 9.47 -31.77 5.67
C LYS A 403 9.67 -31.20 7.07
N ILE A 404 9.52 -29.88 7.24
CA ILE A 404 9.68 -29.22 8.56
C ILE A 404 8.60 -29.68 9.55
N ALA A 405 7.37 -29.88 9.08
CA ALA A 405 6.28 -30.36 9.91
C ALA A 405 6.53 -31.82 10.38
N GLU A 406 7.01 -32.68 9.50
CA GLU A 406 7.40 -34.07 9.81
C GLU A 406 8.54 -34.12 10.83
N GLU A 407 9.59 -33.30 10.65
CA GLU A 407 10.70 -33.19 11.60
C GLU A 407 10.25 -32.73 13.00
N LYS A 408 9.18 -31.92 13.06
CA LYS A 408 8.55 -31.50 14.33
C LYS A 408 7.55 -32.51 14.88
N GLY A 409 7.31 -33.63 14.19
CA GLY A 409 6.33 -34.65 14.59
C GLY A 409 4.88 -34.15 14.50
N LEU A 410 4.59 -33.21 13.61
CA LEU A 410 3.23 -32.69 13.42
C LEU A 410 2.38 -33.64 12.57
N ASP A 411 1.13 -33.86 12.97
CA ASP A 411 0.15 -34.63 12.20
C ASP A 411 -0.42 -33.77 11.05
N ILE A 412 0.19 -33.91 9.87
CA ILE A 412 -0.16 -33.14 8.67
C ILE A 412 -1.61 -33.37 8.26
N GLN A 413 -2.09 -34.61 8.27
CA GLN A 413 -3.47 -34.92 7.87
C GLN A 413 -4.48 -34.21 8.78
N ARG A 414 -4.23 -34.22 10.09
CA ARG A 414 -5.03 -33.49 11.07
C ARG A 414 -4.95 -31.97 10.89
N ILE A 415 -3.80 -31.42 10.49
CA ILE A 415 -3.65 -29.98 10.25
C ILE A 415 -4.42 -29.53 8.99
N LEU A 416 -4.31 -30.30 7.91
CA LEU A 416 -4.89 -29.94 6.62
C LEU A 416 -6.40 -30.10 6.59
N LYS A 417 -6.98 -31.10 7.27
CA LYS A 417 -8.45 -31.32 7.38
C LYS A 417 -9.16 -31.30 6.02
N GLY A 418 -8.57 -31.94 5.01
CA GLY A 418 -9.13 -31.98 3.66
C GLY A 418 -9.14 -30.63 2.92
N GLU A 419 -8.35 -29.65 3.36
CA GLU A 419 -8.16 -28.39 2.62
C GLU A 419 -7.71 -28.69 1.19
N SER A 420 -8.50 -28.28 0.19
CA SER A 420 -8.24 -28.58 -1.23
C SER A 420 -7.25 -27.62 -1.87
N GLU A 421 -7.19 -26.37 -1.39
CA GLU A 421 -6.34 -25.33 -1.98
C GLU A 421 -4.92 -25.39 -1.39
N LYS A 422 -3.94 -25.69 -2.26
CA LYS A 422 -2.53 -25.88 -1.86
C LYS A 422 -1.94 -24.69 -1.12
N VAL A 423 -2.26 -23.45 -1.53
CA VAL A 423 -1.80 -22.23 -0.84
C VAL A 423 -2.25 -22.22 0.62
N TYR A 424 -3.51 -22.59 0.90
CA TYR A 424 -4.00 -22.68 2.28
C TYR A 424 -3.47 -23.88 3.03
N GLN A 425 -3.15 -25.00 2.36
CA GLN A 425 -2.41 -26.09 2.98
C GLN A 425 -1.05 -25.59 3.50
N CYS A 426 -0.28 -24.89 2.67
CA CYS A 426 0.99 -24.29 3.06
C CYS A 426 0.82 -23.33 4.25
N LEU A 427 -0.13 -22.39 4.17
CA LEU A 427 -0.34 -21.39 5.22
C LEU A 427 -0.78 -22.02 6.56
N ARG A 428 -1.55 -23.10 6.53
CA ARG A 428 -1.91 -23.87 7.73
C ARG A 428 -0.70 -24.56 8.35
N LEU A 429 0.11 -25.25 7.54
CA LEU A 429 1.35 -25.88 7.99
C LEU A 429 2.30 -24.83 8.59
N LEU A 430 2.50 -23.71 7.90
CA LEU A 430 3.35 -22.62 8.35
C LEU A 430 2.89 -22.07 9.71
N ASN A 431 1.58 -21.82 9.87
CA ASN A 431 1.03 -21.37 11.15
C ASN A 431 1.30 -22.40 12.27
N GLU A 432 1.11 -23.68 12.02
CA GLU A 432 1.37 -24.75 13.01
C GLU A 432 2.86 -24.92 13.33
N ILE A 433 3.74 -24.77 12.34
CA ILE A 433 5.20 -24.79 12.51
C ILE A 433 5.67 -23.60 13.37
N GLU A 434 5.09 -22.41 13.17
CA GLU A 434 5.49 -21.20 13.89
C GLU A 434 4.93 -21.13 15.32
N ILE A 435 3.80 -21.79 15.60
CA ILE A 435 3.22 -21.80 16.95
C ILE A 435 4.18 -22.47 17.93
N LYS A 436 4.72 -21.67 18.85
CA LYS A 436 5.40 -22.17 20.05
C LYS A 436 4.33 -22.53 21.08
N ARG A 437 4.12 -23.83 21.32
CA ARG A 437 3.22 -24.32 22.38
C ARG A 437 4.06 -24.56 23.64
N PRO A 438 4.03 -23.67 24.65
CA PRO A 438 4.69 -23.95 25.92
C PRO A 438 4.11 -25.23 26.52
N GLU A 439 4.91 -25.94 27.32
CA GLU A 439 4.37 -27.00 28.18
C GLU A 439 3.32 -26.39 29.12
N LEU A 440 2.22 -27.10 29.30
CA LEU A 440 1.21 -26.71 30.28
C LEU A 440 1.67 -27.19 31.65
N ASP A 441 1.57 -26.34 32.66
CA ASP A 441 1.79 -26.73 34.06
C ASP A 441 0.59 -27.55 34.54
N TYR A 442 0.73 -28.88 34.51
CA TYR A 442 -0.34 -29.79 34.90
C TYR A 442 -0.60 -29.83 36.40
N GLU A 443 0.39 -29.49 37.24
CA GLU A 443 0.17 -29.34 38.68
C GLU A 443 -0.74 -28.14 38.95
N LEU A 444 -0.52 -27.04 38.22
CA LEU A 444 -1.40 -25.89 38.26
C LEU A 444 -2.78 -26.19 37.65
N VAL A 445 -2.86 -26.95 36.56
CA VAL A 445 -4.15 -27.41 36.00
C VAL A 445 -4.96 -28.17 37.05
N GLU A 446 -4.35 -29.15 37.74
CA GLU A 446 -5.04 -29.95 38.76
C GLU A 446 -5.48 -29.12 39.97
N ARG A 447 -4.64 -28.15 40.38
CA ARG A 447 -4.93 -27.21 41.46
C ARG A 447 -6.09 -26.28 41.10
N ASN A 448 -5.98 -25.56 39.98
CA ASN A 448 -7.00 -24.63 39.51
C ASN A 448 -8.33 -25.35 39.23
N LEU A 449 -8.29 -26.59 38.73
CA LEU A 449 -9.51 -27.38 38.50
C LEU A 449 -10.34 -27.61 39.76
N GLN A 450 -9.74 -27.57 40.97
CA GLN A 450 -10.51 -27.66 42.22
C GLN A 450 -11.38 -26.42 42.47
N GLU A 451 -11.00 -25.26 41.94
CA GLU A 451 -11.77 -24.02 42.04
C GLU A 451 -12.99 -24.00 41.11
N TYR A 452 -13.03 -24.88 40.11
CA TYR A 452 -14.09 -24.96 39.09
C TYR A 452 -14.77 -26.35 39.10
N PRO A 453 -15.49 -26.69 40.19
CA PRO A 453 -16.06 -28.03 40.37
C PRO A 453 -17.12 -28.38 39.31
N THR A 454 -17.86 -27.41 38.77
CA THR A 454 -18.86 -27.69 37.73
C THR A 454 -18.17 -28.09 36.44
N ILE A 455 -17.13 -27.39 35.99
CA ILE A 455 -16.31 -27.77 34.84
C ILE A 455 -15.75 -29.19 35.05
N LYS A 456 -15.15 -29.45 36.22
CA LYS A 456 -14.57 -30.77 36.57
C LYS A 456 -15.60 -31.89 36.44
N ASN A 457 -16.76 -31.72 37.06
CA ASN A 457 -17.84 -32.71 37.06
C ASN A 457 -18.48 -32.85 35.66
N PHE A 458 -18.61 -31.76 34.93
CA PHE A 458 -19.24 -31.75 33.62
C PHE A 458 -18.45 -32.55 32.59
N LEU A 459 -17.12 -32.37 32.53
CA LEU A 459 -16.25 -33.11 31.60
C LEU A 459 -15.86 -34.49 32.14
N GLY A 460 -15.77 -34.64 33.45
CA GLY A 460 -15.42 -35.86 34.16
C GLY A 460 -13.92 -36.05 34.31
N GLU A 461 -13.49 -36.53 35.48
CA GLU A 461 -12.07 -36.65 35.85
C GLU A 461 -11.24 -37.50 34.89
N LYS A 462 -11.84 -38.56 34.32
CA LYS A 462 -11.16 -39.44 33.37
C LYS A 462 -10.65 -38.67 32.14
N TRP A 463 -11.38 -37.66 31.68
CA TRP A 463 -10.96 -36.86 30.54
C TRP A 463 -9.72 -36.02 30.85
N PHE A 464 -9.69 -35.36 32.02
CA PHE A 464 -8.51 -34.61 32.47
C PHE A 464 -7.30 -35.53 32.66
N LYS A 465 -7.46 -36.67 33.34
CA LYS A 465 -6.40 -37.67 33.53
C LYS A 465 -5.81 -38.15 32.20
N ASN A 466 -6.66 -38.42 31.21
CA ASN A 466 -6.21 -38.78 29.87
C ASN A 466 -5.41 -37.65 29.21
N LYS A 467 -5.87 -36.39 29.30
CA LYS A 467 -5.18 -35.25 28.70
C LYS A 467 -3.83 -34.93 29.35
N ILE A 468 -3.72 -35.11 30.66
CA ILE A 468 -2.47 -35.02 31.42
C ILE A 468 -1.50 -36.11 30.95
N ALA A 469 -1.97 -37.36 30.85
CA ALA A 469 -1.15 -38.48 30.37
C ALA A 469 -0.69 -38.30 28.91
N GLU A 470 -1.55 -37.74 28.05
CA GLU A 470 -1.24 -37.38 26.66
C GLU A 470 -0.29 -36.17 26.55
N ARG A 471 -0.04 -35.43 27.64
CA ARG A 471 0.64 -34.13 27.63
C ARG A 471 0.08 -33.19 26.56
N ASN A 472 -1.25 -33.12 26.45
CA ASN A 472 -1.94 -32.27 25.47
C ASN A 472 -1.63 -30.76 25.64
N LYS A 473 -1.11 -30.11 24.60
CA LYS A 473 -0.71 -28.68 24.66
C LYS A 473 -1.68 -27.73 23.96
N THR A 474 -2.79 -28.25 23.43
CA THR A 474 -3.60 -27.60 22.40
C THR A 474 -5.00 -27.24 22.86
N HIS A 475 -5.53 -27.95 23.84
CA HIS A 475 -6.88 -27.72 24.31
C HIS A 475 -7.00 -26.40 25.09
N TYR A 476 -7.83 -25.48 24.61
CA TYR A 476 -7.96 -24.12 25.17
C TYR A 476 -8.33 -24.09 26.65
N LEU A 477 -9.19 -25.01 27.10
CA LEU A 477 -9.51 -25.14 28.54
C LEU A 477 -8.29 -25.47 29.40
N LEU A 478 -7.41 -26.38 28.93
CA LEU A 478 -6.20 -26.75 29.67
C LEU A 478 -5.22 -25.58 29.72
N PHE A 479 -5.09 -24.84 28.62
CA PHE A 479 -4.31 -23.60 28.59
C PHE A 479 -4.82 -22.57 29.62
N CYS A 480 -6.15 -22.41 29.73
CA CYS A 480 -6.70 -21.49 30.72
C CYS A 480 -6.44 -21.98 32.16
N LEU A 481 -6.61 -23.28 32.41
CA LEU A 481 -6.35 -23.89 33.71
C LEU A 481 -4.86 -23.89 34.09
N SER A 482 -3.95 -23.89 33.13
CA SER A 482 -2.50 -23.79 33.37
C SER A 482 -2.00 -22.35 33.50
N SER A 483 -2.89 -21.36 33.55
CA SER A 483 -2.52 -19.95 33.69
C SER A 483 -2.43 -19.56 35.16
N GLU A 484 -1.29 -19.02 35.58
CA GLU A 484 -1.07 -18.50 36.93
C GLU A 484 -1.35 -16.99 36.98
N LEU A 485 -2.06 -16.54 38.02
CA LEU A 485 -2.16 -15.12 38.32
C LEU A 485 -1.01 -14.70 39.22
N ASP A 486 -0.14 -13.85 38.68
CA ASP A 486 0.90 -13.18 39.47
C ASP A 486 0.37 -11.82 39.95
N ASP A 487 -0.20 -11.82 41.16
CA ASP A 487 -0.80 -10.63 41.78
C ASP A 487 0.18 -9.46 41.86
N ASN A 488 1.46 -9.73 42.11
CA ASN A 488 2.48 -8.68 42.17
C ASN A 488 2.66 -8.01 40.79
N LYS A 489 2.76 -8.80 39.71
CA LYS A 489 2.84 -8.26 38.34
C LYS A 489 1.56 -7.52 37.94
N ILE A 490 0.39 -8.00 38.35
CA ILE A 490 -0.90 -7.34 38.07
C ILE A 490 -0.95 -5.99 38.77
N ILE A 491 -0.58 -5.92 40.06
CA ILE A 491 -0.52 -4.68 40.84
C ILE A 491 0.48 -3.70 40.21
N GLU A 492 1.67 -4.18 39.84
CA GLU A 492 2.70 -3.37 39.19
C GLU A 492 2.22 -2.77 37.86
N LYS A 493 1.70 -3.61 36.95
CA LYS A 493 1.16 -3.15 35.67
C LYS A 493 -0.03 -2.21 35.83
N THR A 494 -0.88 -2.43 36.83
CA THR A 494 -2.01 -1.55 37.14
C THR A 494 -1.53 -0.18 37.63
N LYS A 495 -0.53 -0.14 38.50
CA LYS A 495 0.11 1.13 38.93
C LYS A 495 0.71 1.85 37.72
N ARG A 496 1.45 1.14 36.87
CA ARG A 496 2.02 1.68 35.63
C ARG A 496 0.95 2.24 34.71
N LEU A 497 -0.15 1.51 34.50
CA LEU A 497 -1.26 1.95 33.65
C LEU A 497 -1.87 3.28 34.11
N LYS A 498 -1.98 3.49 35.44
CA LYS A 498 -2.51 4.72 36.03
C LYS A 498 -1.55 5.92 35.89
N GLN A 499 -0.25 5.65 35.82
CA GLN A 499 0.80 6.68 35.78
C GLN A 499 1.30 6.99 34.36
N GLU A 500 1.08 6.09 33.40
CA GLU A 500 1.54 6.22 32.02
C GLU A 500 0.77 7.32 31.26
N LYS A 501 1.52 8.29 30.73
CA LYS A 501 0.97 9.44 29.99
C LYS A 501 0.97 9.20 28.48
N ASP A 502 1.86 8.35 27.98
CA ASP A 502 1.92 8.00 26.57
C ASP A 502 0.77 7.06 26.20
N GLU A 503 -0.11 7.48 25.29
CA GLU A 503 -1.34 6.74 24.95
C GLU A 503 -1.07 5.35 24.38
N LEU A 504 -0.03 5.21 23.54
CA LEU A 504 0.35 3.93 22.94
C LEU A 504 0.85 2.96 24.01
N ARG A 505 1.76 3.40 24.89
CA ARG A 505 2.25 2.60 26.01
C ARG A 505 1.14 2.26 26.99
N ARG A 506 0.22 3.19 27.25
CA ARG A 506 -0.95 2.97 28.09
C ARG A 506 -1.84 1.88 27.49
N TYR A 507 -2.13 1.94 26.19
CA TYR A 507 -2.87 0.92 25.45
C TYR A 507 -2.19 -0.46 25.54
N PHE A 508 -0.89 -0.56 25.25
CA PHE A 508 -0.16 -1.84 25.34
C PHE A 508 -0.09 -2.39 26.77
N THR A 509 0.01 -1.51 27.77
CA THR A 509 -0.02 -1.92 29.19
C THR A 509 -1.40 -2.48 29.55
N ALA A 510 -2.49 -1.83 29.11
CA ALA A 510 -3.84 -2.31 29.32
C ALA A 510 -4.10 -3.65 28.61
N LEU A 511 -3.63 -3.81 27.38
CA LEU A 511 -3.72 -5.07 26.64
C LEU A 511 -2.97 -6.20 27.36
N GLY A 512 -1.75 -5.92 27.85
CA GLY A 512 -0.98 -6.88 28.63
C GLY A 512 -1.66 -7.30 29.93
N LEU A 513 -2.33 -6.39 30.63
CA LEU A 513 -3.17 -6.72 31.79
C LEU A 513 -4.36 -7.59 31.40
N LYS A 514 -5.05 -7.26 30.30
CA LYS A 514 -6.18 -8.04 29.81
C LYS A 514 -5.78 -9.47 29.50
N GLU A 515 -4.66 -9.68 28.81
CA GLU A 515 -4.16 -11.02 28.48
C GLU A 515 -3.82 -11.86 29.72
N MET A 516 -3.35 -11.24 30.81
CA MET A 516 -3.10 -11.94 32.08
C MET A 516 -4.39 -12.39 32.78
N LEU A 517 -5.42 -11.53 32.79
CA LEU A 517 -6.68 -11.80 33.51
C LEU A 517 -7.66 -12.69 32.74
N ARG A 518 -7.58 -12.66 31.42
CA ARG A 518 -8.54 -13.32 30.51
C ARG A 518 -8.72 -14.83 30.77
N PRO A 519 -7.66 -15.64 31.01
CA PRO A 519 -7.82 -17.07 31.27
C PRO A 519 -8.72 -17.38 32.47
N ILE A 520 -8.49 -16.70 33.59
CA ILE A 520 -9.26 -16.91 34.82
C ILE A 520 -10.68 -16.37 34.67
N ALA A 521 -10.85 -15.19 34.08
CA ALA A 521 -12.17 -14.65 33.78
C ALA A 521 -12.98 -15.59 32.86
N PHE A 522 -12.32 -16.25 31.91
CA PHE A 522 -12.96 -17.22 31.02
C PHE A 522 -13.41 -18.48 31.78
N LEU A 523 -12.58 -18.99 32.70
CA LEU A 523 -12.94 -20.14 33.55
C LEU A 523 -14.13 -19.82 34.45
N GLN A 524 -14.12 -18.65 35.11
CA GLN A 524 -15.24 -18.19 35.92
C GLN A 524 -16.52 -18.04 35.08
N TYR A 525 -16.39 -17.49 33.88
CA TYR A 525 -17.50 -17.35 32.95
C TYR A 525 -18.08 -18.71 32.55
N LEU A 526 -17.23 -19.66 32.15
CA LEU A 526 -17.64 -21.01 31.78
C LEU A 526 -18.25 -21.80 32.95
N GLU A 527 -17.66 -21.70 34.14
CA GLU A 527 -18.19 -22.30 35.37
C GLU A 527 -19.61 -21.80 35.67
N GLY A 528 -19.82 -20.47 35.59
CA GLY A 528 -21.15 -19.87 35.78
C GLY A 528 -22.18 -20.39 34.78
N MET A 529 -21.83 -20.38 33.48
CA MET A 529 -22.72 -20.87 32.42
C MET A 529 -23.06 -22.36 32.58
N LEU A 530 -22.08 -23.21 32.88
CA LEU A 530 -22.30 -24.64 33.09
C LEU A 530 -23.12 -24.91 34.35
N LYS A 531 -22.95 -24.10 35.41
CA LYS A 531 -23.73 -24.22 36.64
C LYS A 531 -25.21 -23.95 36.39
N ALA A 532 -25.52 -22.89 35.64
CA ALA A 532 -26.88 -22.60 35.20
C ALA A 532 -27.48 -23.80 34.44
N ILE A 533 -26.77 -24.31 33.44
CA ILE A 533 -27.25 -25.38 32.56
C ILE A 533 -27.44 -26.71 33.30
N THR A 534 -26.44 -27.15 34.07
CA THR A 534 -26.44 -28.46 34.75
C THR A 534 -27.46 -28.54 35.88
N SER A 535 -27.85 -27.40 36.46
CA SER A 535 -28.89 -27.35 37.49
C SER A 535 -30.31 -27.57 36.94
N LYS A 536 -30.52 -27.38 35.63
CA LYS A 536 -31.85 -27.39 34.99
C LYS A 536 -32.04 -28.48 33.94
N SER A 537 -30.97 -29.02 33.36
CA SER A 537 -31.05 -30.03 32.29
C SER A 537 -30.16 -31.25 32.54
N LYS A 538 -30.64 -32.43 32.12
CA LYS A 538 -29.90 -33.70 32.16
C LYS A 538 -29.39 -34.15 30.79
N LYS A 539 -29.93 -33.60 29.69
CA LYS A 539 -29.58 -33.98 28.31
C LYS A 539 -28.40 -33.15 27.80
N LEU A 540 -27.19 -33.42 28.29
CA LEU A 540 -26.00 -32.58 28.04
C LEU A 540 -24.85 -33.33 27.34
N LYS A 541 -25.13 -34.49 26.73
CA LYS A 541 -24.10 -35.36 26.14
C LYS A 541 -23.37 -34.67 24.99
N ASP A 542 -24.10 -33.98 24.11
CA ASP A 542 -23.54 -33.37 22.91
C ASP A 542 -22.66 -32.17 23.27
N LEU A 543 -23.15 -31.27 24.14
CA LEU A 543 -22.35 -30.17 24.72
C LEU A 543 -21.10 -30.68 25.45
N ARG A 544 -21.21 -31.76 26.22
CA ARG A 544 -20.06 -32.37 26.90
C ARG A 544 -19.03 -32.90 25.92
N ASN A 545 -19.45 -33.54 24.84
CA ASN A 545 -18.53 -34.08 23.83
C ASN A 545 -17.88 -32.94 23.03
N GLY A 546 -18.65 -31.91 22.66
CA GLY A 546 -18.15 -30.74 21.96
C GLY A 546 -17.08 -29.98 22.74
N LEU A 547 -17.24 -29.82 24.06
CA LEU A 547 -16.22 -29.21 24.93
C LEU A 547 -14.96 -30.07 25.12
N LYS A 548 -14.99 -31.37 24.78
CA LYS A 548 -13.81 -32.27 24.88
C LYS A 548 -12.97 -32.29 23.61
N ILE A 549 -13.56 -31.91 22.49
CA ILE A 549 -12.95 -31.97 21.15
C ILE A 549 -12.47 -30.56 20.80
N GLU A 550 -11.17 -30.40 20.57
CA GLU A 550 -10.54 -29.09 20.34
C GLU A 550 -11.17 -28.32 19.18
N GLU A 551 -11.54 -29.04 18.13
CA GLU A 551 -12.16 -28.50 16.92
C GLU A 551 -13.59 -28.01 17.14
N GLN A 552 -14.32 -28.60 18.09
CA GLN A 552 -15.72 -28.27 18.39
C GLN A 552 -15.85 -27.29 19.56
N PHE A 553 -14.80 -27.17 20.38
CA PHE A 553 -14.80 -26.39 21.61
C PHE A 553 -15.41 -24.99 21.44
N SER A 554 -15.01 -24.26 20.39
CA SER A 554 -15.45 -22.87 20.21
C SER A 554 -16.90 -22.73 19.76
N ALA A 555 -17.38 -23.65 18.93
CA ALA A 555 -18.79 -23.71 18.54
C ALA A 555 -19.65 -24.07 19.76
N THR A 556 -19.22 -25.07 20.52
CA THR A 556 -19.90 -25.52 21.74
C THR A 556 -19.97 -24.42 22.82
N ILE A 557 -18.91 -23.62 22.97
CA ILE A 557 -18.94 -22.44 23.87
C ILE A 557 -20.01 -21.44 23.42
N SER A 558 -20.16 -21.22 22.11
CA SER A 558 -21.18 -20.30 21.57
C SER A 558 -22.60 -20.82 21.86
N GLU A 559 -22.83 -22.13 21.72
CA GLU A 559 -24.09 -22.76 22.13
C GLU A 559 -24.37 -22.58 23.63
N ILE A 560 -23.37 -22.87 24.47
CA ILE A 560 -23.48 -22.70 25.94
C ILE A 560 -23.76 -21.24 26.31
N GLU A 561 -23.14 -20.29 25.64
CA GLU A 561 -23.37 -18.85 25.83
C GLU A 561 -24.83 -18.48 25.57
N VAL A 562 -25.44 -19.00 24.51
CA VAL A 562 -26.85 -18.73 24.18
C VAL A 562 -27.79 -19.45 25.16
N ILE A 563 -27.56 -20.74 25.43
CA ILE A 563 -28.41 -21.55 26.33
C ILE A 563 -28.42 -20.96 27.74
N SER A 564 -27.24 -20.63 28.28
CA SER A 564 -27.11 -20.11 29.65
C SER A 564 -27.85 -18.79 29.87
N ALA A 565 -27.98 -17.94 28.84
CA ALA A 565 -28.70 -16.68 28.94
C ALA A 565 -30.22 -16.86 29.18
N PHE A 566 -30.80 -17.96 28.71
CA PHE A 566 -32.26 -18.18 28.79
C PHE A 566 -32.68 -19.17 29.87
N ILE A 567 -31.86 -20.20 30.14
CA ILE A 567 -32.26 -21.35 30.99
C ILE A 567 -32.54 -20.99 32.46
N GLU A 568 -32.03 -19.86 32.95
CA GLU A 568 -32.31 -19.37 34.30
C GLU A 568 -33.68 -18.69 34.43
N HIS A 569 -34.18 -18.14 33.32
CA HIS A 569 -35.38 -17.29 33.30
C HIS A 569 -36.58 -17.94 32.61
N TYR A 570 -36.34 -18.86 31.68
CA TYR A 570 -37.36 -19.46 30.82
C TYR A 570 -37.20 -20.97 30.70
N GLU A 571 -38.32 -21.65 30.45
CA GLU A 571 -38.31 -23.07 30.11
C GLU A 571 -37.53 -23.25 28.80
N THR A 572 -36.43 -24.00 28.89
CA THR A 572 -35.45 -24.16 27.83
C THR A 572 -35.19 -25.63 27.57
N GLU A 573 -35.44 -26.07 26.33
CA GLU A 573 -35.17 -27.42 25.84
C GLU A 573 -33.89 -27.38 25.00
N ILE A 574 -32.88 -28.17 25.40
CA ILE A 574 -31.58 -28.28 24.71
C ILE A 574 -31.63 -29.44 23.71
N ALA A 575 -31.13 -29.20 22.50
CA ALA A 575 -31.17 -30.13 21.37
C ALA A 575 -32.58 -30.67 21.06
N PRO A 576 -33.60 -29.80 20.88
CA PRO A 576 -34.95 -30.23 20.51
C PRO A 576 -34.94 -31.03 19.20
N SER A 577 -35.67 -32.14 19.18
CA SER A 577 -35.84 -32.95 17.96
C SER A 577 -37.03 -32.43 17.16
N LEU A 578 -36.79 -32.11 15.89
CA LEU A 578 -37.80 -31.71 14.92
C LEU A 578 -37.77 -32.73 13.78
N GLU A 579 -38.64 -33.74 13.87
CA GLU A 579 -38.63 -34.90 12.97
C GLU A 579 -37.23 -35.56 12.91
N GLN A 580 -36.56 -35.50 11.76
CA GLN A 580 -35.21 -36.05 11.53
C GLN A 580 -34.08 -35.05 11.84
N LYS A 581 -34.41 -33.79 12.13
CA LYS A 581 -33.46 -32.70 12.35
C LYS A 581 -33.39 -32.33 13.84
N LYS A 582 -32.28 -31.71 14.23
CA LYS A 582 -32.06 -31.16 15.57
C LYS A 582 -31.57 -29.73 15.43
N LEU A 583 -32.15 -28.85 16.25
CA LEU A 583 -31.66 -27.49 16.48
C LEU A 583 -30.98 -27.43 17.84
N ASP A 584 -30.24 -26.36 18.13
CA ASP A 584 -29.49 -26.26 19.37
C ASP A 584 -30.37 -26.00 20.61
N VAL A 585 -31.35 -25.09 20.49
CA VAL A 585 -32.18 -24.71 21.64
C VAL A 585 -33.59 -24.30 21.27
N LYS A 586 -34.53 -24.57 22.18
CA LYS A 586 -35.91 -24.08 22.16
C LYS A 586 -36.23 -23.39 23.47
N VAL A 587 -36.75 -22.18 23.41
CA VAL A 587 -37.07 -21.35 24.58
C VAL A 587 -38.56 -20.98 24.56
N ASN A 588 -39.23 -21.06 25.72
CA ASN A 588 -40.62 -20.67 25.87
C ASN A 588 -40.72 -19.31 26.60
N PHE A 589 -40.87 -18.23 25.84
CA PHE A 589 -41.04 -16.87 26.34
C PHE A 589 -42.50 -16.60 26.71
N ASN A 590 -42.90 -17.03 27.91
CA ASN A 590 -44.25 -16.78 28.44
C ASN A 590 -45.38 -17.21 27.48
N GLY A 591 -45.26 -18.38 26.86
CA GLY A 591 -46.24 -18.94 25.93
C GLY A 591 -45.83 -18.87 24.46
N GLU A 592 -44.88 -18.01 24.09
CA GLU A 592 -44.31 -17.95 22.74
C GLU A 592 -43.05 -18.82 22.67
N ARG A 593 -43.10 -19.90 21.88
CA ARG A 593 -41.97 -20.82 21.69
C ARG A 593 -41.09 -20.31 20.57
N VAL A 594 -39.77 -20.28 20.78
CA VAL A 594 -38.78 -19.86 19.77
C VAL A 594 -37.73 -20.95 19.63
N LEU A 595 -37.41 -21.30 18.39
CA LEU A 595 -36.33 -22.22 18.05
C LEU A 595 -35.08 -21.41 17.65
N ILE A 596 -33.90 -21.80 18.15
CA ILE A 596 -32.65 -21.09 17.89
C ILE A 596 -31.58 -22.09 17.46
N GLU A 597 -30.93 -21.80 16.34
CA GLU A 597 -29.69 -22.45 15.88
C GLU A 597 -28.50 -21.52 16.12
N VAL A 598 -27.39 -22.01 16.65
CA VAL A 598 -26.21 -21.22 16.99
C VAL A 598 -25.08 -21.53 16.03
N ILE A 599 -24.53 -20.49 15.41
CA ILE A 599 -23.44 -20.62 14.44
C ILE A 599 -22.22 -19.83 14.93
N ASN A 600 -21.05 -20.46 14.84
CA ASN A 600 -19.77 -19.85 15.21
C ASN A 600 -18.83 -19.76 13.99
N PRO A 601 -19.03 -18.77 13.12
CA PRO A 601 -18.27 -18.65 11.89
C PRO A 601 -16.79 -18.35 12.13
N LEU A 602 -15.93 -19.03 11.36
CA LEU A 602 -14.50 -18.74 11.35
C LEU A 602 -14.19 -17.51 10.49
N MET A 603 -13.13 -16.79 10.88
CA MET A 603 -12.51 -15.74 10.08
C MET A 603 -12.24 -16.21 8.64
N PHE A 604 -12.46 -15.33 7.67
CA PHE A 604 -12.20 -15.61 6.25
C PHE A 604 -10.73 -16.00 6.06
N LYS A 605 -10.48 -17.10 5.34
CA LYS A 605 -9.14 -17.70 5.23
C LYS A 605 -8.07 -16.68 4.79
N PRO A 606 -8.29 -15.84 3.75
CA PRO A 606 -7.35 -14.77 3.39
C PRO A 606 -6.99 -13.85 4.54
N ALA A 607 -7.98 -13.32 5.27
CA ALA A 607 -7.72 -12.39 6.38
C ALA A 607 -7.05 -13.07 7.58
N ARG A 608 -7.27 -14.37 7.76
CA ARG A 608 -6.64 -15.16 8.82
C ARG A 608 -5.15 -15.41 8.56
N TYR A 609 -4.79 -15.68 7.30
CA TYR A 609 -3.46 -16.24 7.00
C TYR A 609 -2.54 -15.31 6.21
N LEU A 610 -3.07 -14.43 5.36
CA LEU A 610 -2.27 -13.55 4.51
C LEU A 610 -1.81 -12.30 5.27
N THR A 611 -0.66 -11.75 4.91
CA THR A 611 -0.05 -10.57 5.56
C THR A 611 0.06 -9.38 4.60
N GLY A 612 0.08 -8.15 5.15
CA GLY A 612 0.52 -6.96 4.40
C GLY A 612 -0.37 -6.50 3.24
N LYS A 613 -1.61 -7.02 3.08
CA LYS A 613 -2.52 -6.65 2.00
C LYS A 613 -3.91 -6.28 2.48
N ALA A 614 -4.50 -5.27 1.82
CA ALA A 614 -5.92 -5.00 1.89
C ALA A 614 -6.67 -6.09 1.12
N ILE A 615 -7.57 -6.80 1.78
CA ILE A 615 -8.36 -7.87 1.18
C ILE A 615 -9.82 -7.46 1.25
N GLY A 616 -10.53 -7.51 0.13
CA GLY A 616 -11.98 -7.35 0.11
C GLY A 616 -12.62 -8.50 0.88
N ILE A 617 -13.35 -8.18 1.96
CA ILE A 617 -14.05 -9.18 2.76
C ILE A 617 -15.41 -9.43 2.10
N PRO A 618 -15.67 -10.62 1.55
CA PRO A 618 -16.97 -10.91 0.97
C PRO A 618 -18.04 -11.02 2.07
N ASN A 619 -19.29 -10.68 1.74
CA ASN A 619 -20.43 -10.95 2.60
C ASN A 619 -20.69 -12.46 2.66
N ARG A 620 -20.03 -13.13 3.62
CA ARG A 620 -20.16 -14.57 3.86
C ARG A 620 -21.40 -14.95 4.69
N SER A 621 -22.12 -13.97 5.24
CA SER A 621 -23.32 -14.26 6.04
C SER A 621 -24.37 -14.98 5.20
N ARG A 622 -24.51 -14.58 3.92
CA ARG A 622 -25.39 -15.19 2.93
C ARG A 622 -25.22 -16.72 2.83
N SER A 623 -24.01 -17.19 2.55
CA SER A 623 -23.76 -18.63 2.39
C SER A 623 -23.93 -19.38 3.71
N LEU A 624 -23.44 -18.82 4.82
CA LEU A 624 -23.48 -19.48 6.13
C LEU A 624 -24.91 -19.63 6.66
N ILE A 625 -25.70 -18.56 6.64
CA ILE A 625 -27.10 -18.58 7.09
C ILE A 625 -27.91 -19.53 6.20
N TYR A 626 -27.68 -19.52 4.88
CA TYR A 626 -28.38 -20.39 3.94
C TYR A 626 -28.02 -21.87 4.10
N GLU A 627 -26.75 -22.19 4.33
CA GLU A 627 -26.28 -23.57 4.56
C GLU A 627 -26.91 -24.15 5.83
N GLU A 628 -26.92 -23.39 6.92
CA GLU A 628 -27.54 -23.84 8.18
C GLU A 628 -29.06 -23.90 8.06
N PHE A 629 -29.69 -22.96 7.33
CA PHE A 629 -31.09 -23.05 6.97
C PHE A 629 -31.40 -24.36 6.21
N LYS A 630 -30.65 -24.69 5.16
CA LYS A 630 -30.83 -25.94 4.39
C LYS A 630 -30.68 -27.18 5.27
N LYS A 631 -29.64 -27.18 6.10
CA LYS A 631 -29.28 -28.31 6.95
C LYS A 631 -30.28 -28.55 8.07
N HIS A 632 -30.72 -27.49 8.74
CA HIS A 632 -31.47 -27.60 10.00
C HIS A 632 -32.92 -27.10 9.96
N ILE A 633 -33.33 -26.31 8.96
CA ILE A 633 -34.65 -25.63 8.97
C ILE A 633 -35.52 -26.05 7.77
N LYS A 634 -34.93 -26.16 6.58
CA LYS A 634 -35.65 -26.49 5.34
C LYS A 634 -36.42 -27.82 5.43
N ASN A 635 -37.60 -27.92 4.82
CA ASN A 635 -38.46 -29.10 4.82
C ASN A 635 -38.93 -29.57 6.22
N ILE A 636 -38.97 -28.68 7.22
CA ILE A 636 -39.58 -28.99 8.53
C ILE A 636 -40.96 -28.34 8.60
N GLU A 637 -41.97 -29.07 9.06
CA GLU A 637 -43.26 -28.49 9.43
C GLU A 637 -43.16 -27.73 10.76
N ILE A 638 -42.88 -26.43 10.67
CA ILE A 638 -42.80 -25.52 11.82
C ILE A 638 -44.10 -24.70 11.87
N ASN A 639 -45.16 -25.30 12.41
CA ASN A 639 -46.45 -24.63 12.58
C ASN A 639 -46.34 -23.58 13.70
N ASP A 640 -46.41 -22.30 13.32
CA ASP A 640 -46.52 -21.12 14.18
C ASP A 640 -45.39 -20.89 15.22
N ILE A 641 -44.20 -21.46 14.98
CA ILE A 641 -43.04 -21.27 15.86
C ILE A 641 -41.98 -20.43 15.12
N PRO A 642 -41.58 -19.25 15.66
CA PRO A 642 -40.45 -18.50 15.14
C PRO A 642 -39.12 -19.27 15.20
N VAL A 643 -38.31 -19.15 14.15
CA VAL A 643 -36.98 -19.76 14.05
C VAL A 643 -35.93 -18.68 13.90
N VAL A 644 -34.87 -18.78 14.67
CA VAL A 644 -33.81 -17.76 14.75
C VAL A 644 -32.46 -18.41 14.54
N ILE A 645 -31.56 -17.72 13.85
CA ILE A 645 -30.14 -18.10 13.78
C ILE A 645 -29.33 -17.11 14.62
N ALA A 646 -28.62 -17.60 15.64
CA ALA A 646 -27.71 -16.81 16.47
C ALA A 646 -26.27 -16.97 15.98
N ILE A 647 -25.67 -15.87 15.52
CA ILE A 647 -24.32 -15.82 14.95
C ILE A 647 -23.35 -15.19 15.94
N ASN A 648 -22.36 -15.96 16.39
CA ASN A 648 -21.22 -15.41 17.12
C ASN A 648 -20.27 -14.70 16.15
N THR A 649 -20.35 -13.38 16.09
CA THR A 649 -19.50 -12.54 15.23
C THR A 649 -18.11 -12.30 15.80
N GLY A 650 -17.86 -12.65 17.06
CA GLY A 650 -16.62 -12.31 17.79
C GLY A 650 -15.33 -12.90 17.21
N ARG A 651 -15.44 -13.92 16.35
CA ARG A 651 -14.29 -14.58 15.68
C ARG A 651 -14.40 -14.59 14.16
N SER A 652 -15.35 -13.84 13.61
CA SER A 652 -15.55 -13.69 12.18
C SER A 652 -15.39 -12.23 11.76
N MET A 653 -15.61 -11.98 10.47
CA MET A 653 -15.69 -10.62 9.93
C MET A 653 -17.10 -10.31 9.42
N ILE A 654 -18.10 -11.03 9.95
CA ILE A 654 -19.50 -10.77 9.66
C ILE A 654 -19.93 -9.56 10.47
N THR A 655 -20.46 -8.55 9.79
CA THR A 655 -21.02 -7.34 10.39
C THR A 655 -22.55 -7.42 10.40
N TYR A 656 -23.20 -6.48 11.11
CA TYR A 656 -24.64 -6.35 11.07
C TYR A 656 -25.14 -6.02 9.66
N ASP A 657 -24.45 -5.10 8.96
CA ASP A 657 -24.78 -4.71 7.59
C ASP A 657 -24.77 -5.90 6.63
N PHE A 658 -23.82 -6.83 6.79
CA PHE A 658 -23.78 -8.04 5.97
C PHE A 658 -25.03 -8.92 6.14
N VAL A 659 -25.52 -9.05 7.37
CA VAL A 659 -26.73 -9.82 7.65
C VAL A 659 -27.98 -9.06 7.20
N GLU A 660 -28.02 -7.73 7.38
CA GLU A 660 -29.10 -6.89 6.87
C GLU A 660 -29.19 -6.96 5.35
N ASP A 661 -28.07 -6.84 4.65
CA ASP A 661 -27.99 -6.96 3.19
C ASP A 661 -28.50 -8.32 2.72
N TYR A 662 -28.24 -9.38 3.49
CA TYR A 662 -28.75 -10.70 3.14
C TYR A 662 -30.26 -10.84 3.37
N LEU A 663 -30.77 -10.37 4.50
CA LEU A 663 -32.20 -10.51 4.84
C LEU A 663 -33.10 -9.54 4.05
N MET A 664 -32.62 -8.32 3.80
CA MET A 664 -33.42 -7.22 3.24
C MET A 664 -33.02 -6.83 1.82
N GLY A 665 -31.92 -7.37 1.30
CA GLY A 665 -31.32 -7.00 0.02
C GLY A 665 -30.17 -6.00 0.19
N THR A 666 -29.22 -6.02 -0.74
CA THR A 666 -28.02 -5.17 -0.67
C THR A 666 -28.42 -3.69 -0.72
N LEU A 667 -27.90 -2.87 0.21
CA LEU A 667 -28.16 -1.42 0.21
C LEU A 667 -27.61 -0.78 -1.08
N GLN A 668 -28.45 -0.05 -1.80
CA GLN A 668 -28.07 0.65 -3.04
C GLN A 668 -28.59 2.09 -3.05
N LEU A 669 -27.87 2.98 -3.74
CA LEU A 669 -28.32 4.36 -3.97
C LEU A 669 -29.08 4.41 -5.30
N THR A 670 -30.38 4.72 -5.26
CA THR A 670 -31.21 4.80 -6.48
C THR A 670 -31.42 6.24 -6.90
N PHE A 671 -31.05 6.54 -8.14
CA PHE A 671 -31.29 7.82 -8.79
C PHE A 671 -32.56 7.73 -9.63
N PHE A 672 -33.50 8.62 -9.39
CA PHE A 672 -34.67 8.80 -10.25
C PHE A 672 -34.32 9.88 -11.26
N VAL A 673 -34.40 9.55 -12.55
CA VAL A 673 -34.08 10.46 -13.64
C VAL A 673 -35.35 10.82 -14.39
N SER A 674 -35.60 12.11 -14.59
CA SER A 674 -36.72 12.56 -15.41
C SER A 674 -36.53 12.09 -16.85
N LYS A 675 -37.54 11.41 -17.40
CA LYS A 675 -37.54 10.97 -18.80
C LYS A 675 -37.57 12.15 -19.79
N GLU A 676 -38.06 13.31 -19.38
CA GLU A 676 -38.20 14.48 -20.25
C GLU A 676 -36.89 15.21 -20.49
N ASN A 677 -36.08 15.39 -19.44
CA ASN A 677 -34.87 16.22 -19.51
C ASN A 677 -33.59 15.50 -19.07
N GLY A 678 -33.66 14.21 -18.73
CA GLY A 678 -32.51 13.40 -18.34
C GLY A 678 -31.85 13.81 -17.03
N LYS A 679 -32.46 14.72 -16.25
CA LYS A 679 -31.89 15.19 -14.97
C LYS A 679 -32.32 14.28 -13.82
N VAL A 680 -31.40 14.07 -12.87
CA VAL A 680 -31.72 13.44 -11.59
C VAL A 680 -32.72 14.32 -10.85
N VAL A 681 -33.87 13.74 -10.50
CA VAL A 681 -34.97 14.40 -9.78
C VAL A 681 -35.06 13.98 -8.31
N ASP A 682 -34.55 12.78 -7.98
CA ASP A 682 -34.50 12.28 -6.61
C ASP A 682 -33.35 11.29 -6.46
N THR A 683 -32.84 11.16 -5.24
CA THR A 683 -31.80 10.21 -4.87
C THR A 683 -32.10 9.70 -3.47
N LYS A 684 -32.38 8.39 -3.34
CA LYS A 684 -32.67 7.77 -2.05
C LYS A 684 -32.03 6.39 -1.93
N PRO A 685 -31.70 5.95 -0.71
CA PRO A 685 -31.31 4.57 -0.49
C PRO A 685 -32.49 3.65 -0.77
N THR A 686 -32.25 2.56 -1.49
CA THR A 686 -33.18 1.45 -1.66
C THR A 686 -32.44 0.14 -1.43
N ARG A 687 -33.16 -0.99 -1.45
CA ARG A 687 -32.59 -2.33 -1.31
C ARG A 687 -32.65 -3.04 -2.67
N ALA A 688 -31.61 -3.80 -3.00
CA ALA A 688 -31.60 -4.62 -4.21
C ALA A 688 -32.54 -5.83 -4.07
N GLY A 689 -32.99 -6.38 -5.20
CA GLY A 689 -33.88 -7.55 -5.24
C GLY A 689 -33.13 -8.88 -5.03
N ASP A 690 -32.09 -8.89 -4.21
CA ASP A 690 -31.18 -10.01 -3.98
C ASP A 690 -31.24 -10.56 -2.54
N SER A 691 -32.29 -10.19 -1.81
CA SER A 691 -32.63 -10.69 -0.47
C SER A 691 -32.85 -12.20 -0.43
N MET A 692 -32.75 -12.77 0.78
CA MET A 692 -32.87 -14.21 1.01
C MET A 692 -34.19 -14.81 0.51
N ASP A 693 -35.32 -14.10 0.66
CA ASP A 693 -36.65 -14.56 0.20
C ASP A 693 -36.73 -14.78 -1.32
N LYS A 694 -35.78 -14.23 -2.08
CA LYS A 694 -35.67 -14.46 -3.54
C LYS A 694 -34.88 -15.71 -3.91
N LEU A 695 -34.17 -16.33 -2.96
CA LEU A 695 -33.39 -17.54 -3.21
C LEU A 695 -34.23 -18.82 -3.16
N ASP A 696 -35.15 -18.90 -2.20
CA ASP A 696 -35.93 -20.10 -1.91
C ASP A 696 -37.16 -19.69 -1.07
N GLU A 697 -38.36 -20.10 -1.47
CA GLU A 697 -39.62 -19.68 -0.83
C GLU A 697 -39.69 -20.09 0.65
N GLU A 698 -39.09 -21.22 1.02
CA GLU A 698 -39.08 -21.71 2.41
C GLU A 698 -38.17 -20.88 3.33
N THR A 699 -37.36 -19.97 2.81
CA THR A 699 -36.53 -19.10 3.66
C THR A 699 -37.35 -18.12 4.50
N ASN A 700 -38.63 -17.94 4.17
CA ASN A 700 -39.60 -17.27 5.03
C ASN A 700 -39.82 -17.98 6.39
N LEU A 701 -39.38 -19.23 6.57
CA LEU A 701 -39.40 -19.91 7.87
C LEU A 701 -38.41 -19.28 8.86
N LEU A 702 -37.35 -18.60 8.38
CA LEU A 702 -36.42 -17.88 9.22
C LEU A 702 -37.03 -16.55 9.67
N SER A 703 -37.22 -16.38 10.98
CA SER A 703 -37.85 -15.21 11.57
C SER A 703 -36.88 -14.05 11.79
N ALA A 704 -35.67 -14.35 12.25
CA ALA A 704 -34.65 -13.35 12.54
C ALA A 704 -33.24 -13.96 12.60
N VAL A 705 -32.25 -13.09 12.60
CA VAL A 705 -30.86 -13.43 12.89
C VAL A 705 -30.39 -12.59 14.08
N ILE A 706 -29.88 -13.25 15.12
CA ILE A 706 -29.22 -12.60 16.26
C ILE A 706 -27.73 -12.54 15.96
N CYS A 707 -27.15 -11.35 15.85
CA CYS A 707 -25.70 -11.19 15.77
C CYS A 707 -25.18 -10.80 17.13
N TYR A 708 -24.26 -11.57 17.71
CA TYR A 708 -23.68 -11.25 19.02
C TYR A 708 -22.17 -11.48 19.04
N ARG A 709 -21.47 -10.88 20.01
CA ARG A 709 -20.08 -11.19 20.31
C ARG A 709 -19.80 -11.03 21.80
N SER A 710 -18.93 -11.89 22.31
CA SER A 710 -18.42 -11.82 23.68
C SER A 710 -17.14 -10.99 23.72
N ARG A 711 -17.08 -10.00 24.61
CA ARG A 711 -15.94 -9.08 24.81
C ARG A 711 -15.43 -9.14 26.24
N PHE A 712 -14.11 -9.12 26.38
CA PHE A 712 -13.46 -9.01 27.68
C PHE A 712 -13.18 -7.53 28.00
N GLU A 713 -13.98 -6.99 28.92
CA GLU A 713 -14.00 -5.55 29.21
C GLU A 713 -13.07 -5.17 30.37
N ASN A 714 -12.98 -3.86 30.62
CA ASN A 714 -12.06 -3.29 31.62
C ASN A 714 -12.43 -3.64 33.07
N ASP A 715 -13.64 -4.15 33.32
CA ASP A 715 -14.09 -4.65 34.61
C ASP A 715 -13.63 -6.09 34.91
N GLY A 716 -12.88 -6.71 33.98
CA GLY A 716 -12.38 -8.06 34.14
C GLY A 716 -13.43 -9.14 33.91
N LYS A 717 -14.53 -8.82 33.22
CA LYS A 717 -15.61 -9.78 32.91
C LYS A 717 -15.86 -9.89 31.40
N PHE A 718 -16.51 -10.99 31.03
CA PHE A 718 -17.03 -11.18 29.68
C PHE A 718 -18.44 -10.59 29.58
N HIS A 719 -18.61 -9.67 28.65
CA HIS A 719 -19.89 -9.06 28.31
C HIS A 719 -20.28 -9.46 26.89
N LYS A 720 -21.57 -9.57 26.64
CA LYS A 720 -22.12 -9.80 25.31
C LYS A 720 -22.70 -8.50 24.79
N GLU A 721 -22.47 -8.24 23.51
CA GLU A 721 -23.13 -7.16 22.79
C GLU A 721 -23.58 -7.68 21.42
N GLY A 722 -24.65 -7.11 20.89
CA GLY A 722 -25.23 -7.62 19.66
C GLY A 722 -26.41 -6.81 19.13
N LYS A 723 -27.05 -7.35 18.09
CA LYS A 723 -28.25 -6.81 17.46
C LYS A 723 -29.12 -7.95 16.93
N ILE A 724 -30.43 -7.82 17.03
CA ILE A 724 -31.39 -8.72 16.37
C ILE A 724 -31.84 -8.08 15.07
N ILE A 725 -31.76 -8.83 13.97
CA ILE A 725 -32.17 -8.38 12.63
C ILE A 725 -33.32 -9.27 12.18
N THR A 726 -34.53 -8.72 12.10
CA THR A 726 -35.75 -9.45 11.73
C THR A 726 -35.82 -9.66 10.22
N ASN A 727 -36.29 -10.83 9.79
CA ASN A 727 -36.60 -11.10 8.39
C ASN A 727 -37.98 -10.49 8.06
N PRO A 728 -38.06 -9.49 7.16
CA PRO A 728 -39.33 -8.85 6.81
C PRO A 728 -40.30 -9.79 6.07
N ALA A 729 -39.79 -10.88 5.47
CA ALA A 729 -40.59 -11.88 4.77
C ALA A 729 -40.97 -13.08 5.66
N ALA A 730 -40.72 -13.03 6.97
CA ALA A 730 -40.94 -14.15 7.87
C ALA A 730 -42.43 -14.59 7.92
N LYS A 731 -42.67 -15.89 7.76
CA LYS A 731 -43.98 -16.53 7.96
C LYS A 731 -44.42 -16.46 9.42
N ASN A 732 -43.49 -16.72 10.34
CA ASN A 732 -43.70 -16.67 11.79
C ASN A 732 -42.78 -15.60 12.41
N PRO A 733 -43.11 -14.30 12.35
CA PRO A 733 -42.23 -13.24 12.87
C PRO A 733 -42.10 -13.30 14.41
N LEU A 734 -40.95 -12.88 14.94
CA LEU A 734 -40.80 -12.68 16.38
C LEU A 734 -41.67 -11.51 16.87
N SER A 735 -42.33 -11.67 18.02
CA SER A 735 -43.01 -10.54 18.64
C SER A 735 -42.01 -9.53 19.22
N ASN A 736 -42.39 -8.24 19.22
CA ASN A 736 -41.56 -7.19 19.83
C ASN A 736 -41.24 -7.46 21.31
N LYS A 737 -42.16 -8.12 22.03
CA LYS A 737 -41.95 -8.51 23.43
C LYS A 737 -40.80 -9.53 23.54
N VAL A 738 -40.79 -10.55 22.68
CA VAL A 738 -39.73 -11.56 22.65
C VAL A 738 -38.40 -10.95 22.23
N ILE A 739 -38.38 -10.04 21.25
CA ILE A 739 -37.17 -9.30 20.85
C ILE A 739 -36.56 -8.58 22.05
N LEU A 740 -37.34 -7.80 22.79
CA LEU A 740 -36.87 -7.06 23.96
C LEU A 740 -36.37 -7.97 25.08
N GLU A 741 -37.01 -9.13 25.30
CA GLU A 741 -36.55 -10.12 26.29
C GLU A 741 -35.22 -10.77 25.86
N ILE A 742 -35.07 -11.11 24.57
CA ILE A 742 -33.80 -11.64 24.06
C ILE A 742 -32.69 -10.59 24.22
N GLU A 743 -32.93 -9.33 23.84
CA GLU A 743 -31.94 -8.25 23.99
C GLU A 743 -31.56 -8.04 25.45
N LYS A 744 -32.54 -8.06 26.35
CA LYS A 744 -32.33 -7.89 27.79
C LYS A 744 -31.47 -8.99 28.40
N LEU A 745 -31.64 -10.24 27.99
CA LEU A 745 -30.95 -11.37 28.62
C LEU A 745 -29.63 -11.72 27.95
N LEU A 746 -29.53 -11.45 26.65
CA LEU A 746 -28.35 -11.79 25.88
C LEU A 746 -27.33 -10.66 25.84
N PHE A 747 -27.73 -9.39 25.97
CA PHE A 747 -26.84 -8.22 25.83
C PHE A 747 -26.70 -7.35 27.09
N ASN A 748 -27.57 -7.50 28.09
CA ASN A 748 -27.48 -6.80 29.38
C ASN A 748 -27.33 -7.80 30.54
#